data_AF-A0A4P9XPF6-F1
#
_entry.id   AF-A0A4P9XPF6-F1
#
_cell.length_a   1.000
_cell.length_b   1.000
_cell.length_c   1.000
_cell.angle_alpha   90.00
_cell.angle_beta   90.00
_cell.angle_gamma   90.00
#
_symmetry.space_group_name_H-M   'P 1'
#
loop_
_entity.id
_entity.type
_entity.pdbx_description
1 polymer ?
#
loop_
_entity_poly.entity_id
_entity_poly.type
_entity_poly.pdbx_seq_one_letter_code
_entity_poly.pdbx_strand_id
1 'polypeptide(L)'
;MTSTARDQLLHALREITSQQPERMHPAETSLKDWERDSGFYSTLQDISLDTSLERDVRWQALIQLKNGIDRYWRSTARHGIKPAEKAAIRARLFENIDEDISVLARHHAILVSKIARIDFPNDWHDLLQVLLSMIQSAAAIQDATVAKRVKQRALYILYQVVKALCSKTLASSRKLFQEIAPQLLQQVGMLCTSHMDHWISVLAQHAQHPDIIADMNVSFVAFKCLRHLIVHGFQSFGENEVSASFFLAAFEYLTRFLTTRNTLPPKATSVTLVCLCMKVCGEPPVASTHERCVIQGMSLICGLIKNSNYTPQKGSKMVEETTQARAILDEQLFVAEFASTCIETLVLRYIPLQRADFEAWQDDPETWAAEDEADHWEYQLRKCSEKLFTDMLSQHHQQLGPVVISMLESVSSQQSTANPILRDAVYCAAGLGANDLYEVLDFDSWLSNTLFRELEASSISDAMQRRRIAWLIGNWVSVKVSSESRPAIYNALTTLMRSGEAMIVRLTAVHSLHSYILGHDWGFETEDFLPLLHDTVNLIAQLLGEVEEAERRMRIINCLSSIVERMEQQASWRHSVLMSLKSTSSGLHPLVLPLIQFSVDPTSSSYAYLSEDGLDLWWVTLQNTDRLTSELASIMDAAVKLLDYGSDSFVVTLRILESYIILDPIFSLQNHDQAMMSRFADLLSGIQIRAARGILQLVEMITQAAPIELYGPQMMSSGLMLTMIKTAMETNEQLHVVAFYFSVMARVIMADRVSFLQVLQAAAGHLGVQQDKMLDKLLNTWFDRFDNISHPKYRKLCALALTELLASGGAEMLPWFGHFTLVWTDVLTEIQSADGDEYAAQSTKGRACSLTSPLRLLL
;
A
#
# COMPACT_ATOMS: atom_id res chain seq x y z
N MET A 1 -35.91 37.03 -33.05
CA MET A 1 -35.72 35.64 -33.51
C MET A 1 -35.24 34.85 -32.30
N THR A 2 -36.05 33.93 -31.79
CA THR A 2 -35.67 33.08 -30.66
C THR A 2 -34.55 32.13 -31.10
N SER A 3 -33.34 32.27 -30.54
CA SER A 3 -32.24 31.35 -30.84
C SER A 3 -32.65 29.92 -30.49
N THR A 4 -32.44 28.96 -31.38
CA THR A 4 -32.77 27.56 -31.08
C THR A 4 -31.84 27.02 -29.99
N ALA A 5 -32.24 25.95 -29.29
CA ALA A 5 -31.38 25.28 -28.29
C ALA A 5 -30.03 24.84 -28.90
N ARG A 6 -30.01 24.44 -30.18
CA ARG A 6 -28.78 24.15 -30.93
C ARG A 6 -27.89 25.40 -31.06
N ASP A 7 -28.45 26.56 -31.38
CA ASP A 7 -27.68 27.81 -31.56
C ASP A 7 -27.05 28.28 -30.24
N GLN A 8 -27.79 28.16 -29.13
CA GLN A 8 -27.30 28.49 -27.79
C GLN A 8 -26.15 27.57 -27.38
N LEU A 9 -26.31 26.27 -27.62
CA LEU A 9 -25.28 25.27 -27.33
C LEU A 9 -24.04 25.48 -28.19
N LEU A 10 -24.22 25.77 -29.48
CA LEU A 10 -23.12 26.05 -30.40
C LEU A 10 -22.33 27.30 -29.97
N HIS A 11 -23.03 28.36 -29.54
CA HIS A 11 -22.40 29.55 -28.98
C HIS A 11 -21.59 29.21 -27.72
N ALA A 12 -22.17 28.51 -26.75
CA ALA A 12 -21.46 28.12 -25.53
C ALA A 12 -20.23 27.23 -25.82
N LEU A 13 -20.32 26.32 -26.79
CA LEU A 13 -19.19 25.48 -27.21
C LEU A 13 -18.07 26.29 -27.89
N ARG A 14 -18.38 27.36 -28.62
CA ARG A 14 -17.35 28.28 -29.15
C ARG A 14 -16.67 29.06 -28.03
N GLU A 15 -17.45 29.56 -27.07
CA GLU A 15 -16.92 30.34 -25.96
C GLU A 15 -16.02 29.51 -25.03
N ILE A 16 -16.36 28.24 -24.77
CA ILE A 16 -15.50 27.36 -23.94
C ILE A 16 -14.21 26.93 -24.65
N THR A 17 -14.16 26.99 -25.99
CA THR A 17 -12.92 26.78 -26.77
C THR A 17 -12.04 28.03 -26.87
N SER A 18 -12.49 29.17 -26.34
CA SER A 18 -11.72 30.42 -26.32
C SER A 18 -10.55 30.36 -25.32
N GLN A 19 -9.47 31.10 -25.62
CA GLN A 19 -8.32 31.24 -24.72
C GLN A 19 -8.54 32.28 -23.60
N GLN A 20 -9.71 32.94 -23.55
CA GLN A 20 -10.02 33.99 -22.56
C GLN A 20 -10.84 33.43 -21.39
N PRO A 21 -10.30 33.42 -20.14
CA PRO A 21 -10.99 32.84 -18.97
C PRO A 21 -12.35 33.47 -18.67
N GLU A 22 -12.50 34.78 -18.93
CA GLU A 22 -13.75 35.53 -18.71
C GLU A 22 -14.93 35.02 -19.54
N ARG A 23 -14.65 34.41 -20.70
CA ARG A 23 -15.66 33.83 -21.59
C ARG A 23 -15.88 32.34 -21.33
N MET A 24 -14.83 31.65 -20.91
CA MET A 24 -14.85 30.21 -20.63
C MET A 24 -15.70 29.87 -19.40
N HIS A 25 -15.53 30.60 -18.29
CA HIS A 25 -16.23 30.27 -17.04
C HIS A 25 -17.77 30.35 -17.17
N PRO A 26 -18.37 31.42 -17.73
CA PRO A 26 -19.82 31.47 -17.92
C PRO A 26 -20.34 30.35 -18.83
N ALA A 27 -19.61 30.04 -19.91
CA ALA A 27 -19.97 28.96 -20.83
C ALA A 27 -19.92 27.59 -20.14
N GLU A 28 -18.92 27.34 -19.29
CA GLU A 28 -18.82 26.11 -18.50
C GLU A 28 -19.99 25.94 -17.53
N THR A 29 -20.38 27.02 -16.84
CA THR A 29 -21.55 27.01 -15.96
C THR A 29 -22.84 26.71 -16.72
N SER A 30 -23.07 27.38 -17.86
CA SER A 30 -24.26 27.13 -18.68
C SER A 30 -24.31 25.69 -19.19
N LEU A 31 -23.18 25.12 -19.64
CA LEU A 31 -23.13 23.72 -20.06
C LEU A 31 -23.46 22.75 -18.92
N LYS A 32 -23.01 23.03 -17.69
CA LYS A 32 -23.33 22.21 -16.50
C LYS A 32 -24.81 22.24 -16.16
N ASP A 33 -25.44 23.41 -16.30
CA ASP A 33 -26.87 23.56 -16.02
C ASP A 33 -27.72 22.77 -17.03
N TRP A 34 -27.32 22.78 -18.31
CA TRP A 34 -28.02 22.06 -19.38
C TRP A 34 -27.79 20.54 -19.41
N GLU A 35 -26.84 19.98 -18.63
CA GLU A 35 -26.60 18.52 -18.56
C GLU A 35 -27.86 17.72 -18.20
N ARG A 36 -28.85 18.37 -17.57
CA ARG A 36 -30.10 17.75 -17.10
C ARG A 36 -31.26 17.89 -18.09
N ASP A 37 -31.09 18.67 -19.15
CA ASP A 37 -32.14 18.98 -20.10
C ASP A 37 -32.34 17.87 -21.12
N SER A 38 -33.61 17.58 -21.44
CA SER A 38 -33.96 16.54 -22.42
C SER A 38 -33.49 16.95 -23.82
N GLY A 39 -32.77 16.07 -24.53
CA GLY A 39 -32.26 16.37 -25.87
C GLY A 39 -30.94 17.14 -25.90
N PHE A 40 -30.36 17.48 -24.74
CA PHE A 40 -29.03 18.10 -24.67
C PHE A 40 -27.97 17.21 -25.33
N TYR A 41 -27.96 15.91 -25.01
CA TYR A 41 -26.96 14.97 -25.50
C TYR A 41 -27.17 14.59 -26.97
N SER A 42 -28.42 14.47 -27.43
CA SER A 42 -28.67 14.31 -28.87
C SER A 42 -28.21 15.54 -29.66
N THR A 43 -28.41 16.75 -29.14
CA THR A 43 -27.95 17.98 -29.81
C THR A 43 -26.42 18.07 -29.83
N LEU A 44 -25.73 17.66 -28.76
CA LEU A 44 -24.27 17.53 -28.76
C LEU A 44 -23.78 16.55 -29.83
N GLN A 45 -24.48 15.42 -30.01
CA GLN A 45 -24.17 14.47 -31.08
C GLN A 45 -24.35 15.12 -32.46
N ASP A 46 -25.44 15.85 -32.68
CA ASP A 46 -25.69 16.54 -33.95
C ASP A 46 -24.62 17.58 -34.28
N ILE A 47 -24.10 18.30 -33.28
CA ILE A 47 -23.01 19.26 -33.46
C ILE A 47 -21.70 18.52 -33.76
N SER A 48 -21.44 17.41 -33.08
CA SER A 48 -20.24 16.61 -33.32
C SER A 48 -20.19 15.98 -34.72
N LEU A 49 -21.35 15.60 -35.28
CA LEU A 49 -21.49 14.99 -36.59
C LEU A 49 -21.52 16.01 -37.74
N ASP A 50 -21.71 17.29 -37.47
CA ASP A 50 -21.77 18.34 -38.48
C ASP A 50 -20.35 18.71 -38.98
N THR A 51 -19.96 18.18 -40.13
CA THR A 51 -18.64 18.37 -40.74
C THR A 51 -18.41 19.81 -41.25
N SER A 52 -19.45 20.65 -41.30
CA SER A 52 -19.31 22.06 -41.66
C SER A 52 -18.75 22.94 -40.53
N LEU A 53 -18.73 22.42 -39.29
CA LEU A 53 -18.28 23.15 -38.11
C LEU A 53 -16.78 23.00 -37.84
N GLU A 54 -16.24 23.97 -37.09
CA GLU A 54 -14.84 23.99 -36.65
C GLU A 54 -14.46 22.76 -35.82
N ARG A 55 -13.24 22.26 -36.01
CA ARG A 55 -12.72 21.06 -35.32
C ARG A 55 -12.91 21.12 -33.81
N ASP A 56 -12.54 22.23 -33.19
CA ASP A 56 -12.46 22.34 -31.73
C ASP A 56 -13.87 22.37 -31.10
N VAL A 57 -14.85 22.96 -31.80
CA VAL A 57 -16.27 22.94 -31.41
C VAL A 57 -16.83 21.51 -31.49
N ARG A 58 -16.58 20.80 -32.59
CA ARG A 58 -17.00 19.39 -32.77
C ARG A 58 -16.36 18.48 -31.72
N TRP A 59 -15.07 18.71 -31.44
CA TRP A 59 -14.32 17.97 -30.42
C TRP A 59 -14.91 18.21 -29.03
N GLN A 60 -15.15 19.46 -28.65
CA GLN A 60 -15.73 19.79 -27.36
C GLN A 60 -17.14 19.19 -27.19
N ALA A 61 -17.98 19.24 -28.24
CA ALA A 61 -19.29 18.60 -28.22
C ALA A 61 -19.20 17.10 -27.93
N LEU A 62 -18.26 16.41 -28.60
CA LEU A 62 -18.00 14.98 -28.41
C LEU A 62 -17.45 14.66 -27.01
N ILE A 63 -16.59 15.53 -26.45
CA ILE A 63 -16.08 15.37 -25.08
C ILE A 63 -17.21 15.50 -24.07
N GLN A 64 -18.09 16.49 -24.21
CA GLN A 64 -19.23 16.68 -23.30
C GLN A 64 -20.24 15.54 -23.42
N LEU A 65 -20.50 15.06 -24.63
CA LEU A 65 -21.32 13.86 -24.84
C LEU A 65 -20.72 12.65 -24.11
N LYS A 66 -19.43 12.39 -24.31
CA LYS A 66 -18.70 11.29 -23.66
C LYS A 66 -18.74 11.38 -22.13
N ASN A 67 -18.55 12.58 -21.56
CA ASN A 67 -18.63 12.80 -20.11
C ASN A 67 -20.06 12.56 -19.59
N GLY A 68 -21.06 12.97 -20.37
CA GLY A 68 -22.48 12.70 -20.12
C GLY A 68 -22.81 11.22 -20.06
N ILE A 69 -22.21 10.41 -20.93
CA ILE A 69 -22.40 8.94 -20.91
C ILE A 69 -21.98 8.37 -19.54
N ASP A 70 -20.84 8.79 -19.00
CA ASP A 70 -20.33 8.26 -17.73
C ASP A 70 -21.25 8.60 -16.54
N ARG A 71 -21.88 9.77 -16.58
CA ARG A 71 -22.72 10.29 -15.48
C ARG A 71 -24.19 9.86 -15.58
N TYR A 72 -24.77 9.91 -16.79
CA TYR A 72 -26.23 9.88 -16.98
C TYR A 72 -26.74 8.73 -17.87
N TRP A 73 -25.87 7.88 -18.42
CA TRP A 73 -26.31 6.78 -19.29
C TRP A 73 -26.87 5.58 -18.55
N ARG A 74 -26.49 5.33 -17.30
CA ARG A 74 -27.04 4.20 -16.52
C ARG A 74 -28.51 4.44 -16.20
N SER A 75 -29.33 3.40 -16.22
CA SER A 75 -30.75 3.48 -15.85
C SER A 75 -30.97 3.92 -14.40
N THR A 76 -30.01 3.67 -13.52
CA THR A 76 -30.02 4.07 -12.10
C THR A 76 -29.51 5.49 -11.86
N ALA A 77 -29.04 6.20 -12.89
CA ALA A 77 -28.50 7.54 -12.73
C ALA A 77 -29.61 8.53 -12.37
N ARG A 78 -29.36 9.38 -11.37
CA ARG A 78 -30.23 10.50 -11.04
C ARG A 78 -30.20 11.49 -12.21
N HIS A 79 -31.38 11.85 -12.74
CA HIS A 79 -31.53 12.63 -13.99
C HIS A 79 -30.92 11.93 -15.22
N GLY A 80 -31.01 10.59 -15.29
CA GLY A 80 -30.50 9.82 -16.41
C GLY A 80 -31.17 10.14 -17.76
N ILE A 81 -30.43 9.90 -18.85
CA ILE A 81 -30.90 10.10 -20.23
C ILE A 81 -32.06 9.15 -20.52
N LYS A 82 -33.11 9.66 -21.17
CA LYS A 82 -34.33 8.87 -21.44
C LYS A 82 -34.07 7.77 -22.48
N PRO A 83 -34.76 6.61 -22.40
CA PRO A 83 -34.56 5.50 -23.34
C PRO A 83 -34.72 5.87 -24.82
N ALA A 84 -35.68 6.74 -25.17
CA ALA A 84 -35.89 7.20 -26.54
C ALA A 84 -34.69 8.02 -27.08
N GLU A 85 -34.13 8.91 -26.24
CA GLU A 85 -32.93 9.68 -26.60
C GLU A 85 -31.71 8.77 -26.71
N LYS A 86 -31.54 7.78 -25.84
CA LYS A 86 -30.49 6.76 -25.97
C LYS A 86 -30.59 5.99 -27.28
N ALA A 87 -31.79 5.57 -27.68
CA ALA A 87 -32.02 4.87 -28.94
C ALA A 87 -31.67 5.75 -30.15
N ALA A 88 -32.08 7.02 -30.13
CA ALA A 88 -31.73 7.99 -31.17
C ALA A 88 -30.21 8.21 -31.26
N ILE A 89 -29.54 8.34 -30.12
CA ILE A 89 -28.08 8.48 -30.08
C ILE A 89 -27.40 7.25 -30.68
N ARG A 90 -27.82 6.04 -30.27
CA ARG A 90 -27.24 4.77 -30.74
C ARG A 90 -27.40 4.57 -32.25
N ALA A 91 -28.56 4.90 -32.81
CA ALA A 91 -28.82 4.75 -34.24
C ALA A 91 -27.83 5.54 -35.12
N ARG A 92 -27.23 6.60 -34.58
CA ARG A 92 -26.37 7.54 -35.31
C ARG A 92 -24.89 7.45 -34.92
N LEU A 93 -24.50 6.49 -34.08
CA LEU A 93 -23.12 6.29 -33.64
C LEU A 93 -22.17 5.83 -34.74
N PHE A 94 -22.65 5.44 -35.92
CA PHE A 94 -21.79 5.08 -37.05
C PHE A 94 -21.93 6.03 -38.24
N GLU A 95 -22.71 7.11 -38.10
CA GLU A 95 -22.67 8.22 -39.05
C GLU A 95 -21.25 8.82 -39.07
N ASN A 96 -20.74 9.15 -40.25
CA ASN A 96 -19.38 9.67 -40.47
C ASN A 96 -18.26 8.75 -39.94
N ILE A 97 -18.40 7.43 -40.08
CA ILE A 97 -17.32 6.48 -39.74
C ILE A 97 -16.03 6.74 -40.55
N ASP A 98 -16.15 7.40 -41.69
CA ASP A 98 -15.06 7.92 -42.53
C ASP A 98 -14.54 9.30 -42.08
N GLU A 99 -14.72 9.67 -40.81
CA GLU A 99 -14.21 10.94 -40.24
C GLU A 99 -12.74 11.22 -40.59
N ASP A 100 -12.53 12.40 -41.17
CA ASP A 100 -11.23 12.84 -41.67
C ASP A 100 -10.24 13.11 -40.54
N ILE A 101 -10.72 13.66 -39.42
CA ILE A 101 -9.92 14.09 -38.27
C ILE A 101 -9.70 12.92 -37.31
N SER A 102 -8.47 12.39 -37.29
CA SER A 102 -8.11 11.20 -36.48
C SER A 102 -8.37 11.32 -34.98
N VAL A 103 -8.28 12.53 -34.41
CA VAL A 103 -8.56 12.80 -32.99
C VAL A 103 -10.05 12.64 -32.69
N LEU A 104 -10.94 13.16 -33.54
CA LEU A 104 -12.39 13.00 -33.39
C LEU A 104 -12.79 11.53 -33.51
N ALA A 105 -12.29 10.83 -34.54
CA ALA A 105 -12.55 9.41 -34.73
C ALA A 105 -12.12 8.56 -33.53
N ARG A 106 -11.01 8.92 -32.86
CA ARG A 106 -10.55 8.24 -31.64
C ARG A 106 -11.50 8.46 -30.46
N HIS A 107 -11.94 9.70 -30.24
CA HIS A 107 -12.90 10.00 -29.18
C HIS A 107 -14.25 9.34 -29.44
N HIS A 108 -14.66 9.25 -30.70
CA HIS A 108 -15.86 8.57 -31.12
C HIS A 108 -15.81 7.06 -30.82
N ALA A 109 -14.67 6.42 -31.10
CA ALA A 109 -14.46 5.02 -30.72
C ALA A 109 -14.55 4.79 -29.20
N ILE A 110 -14.04 5.73 -28.40
CA ILE A 110 -14.17 5.68 -26.93
C ILE A 110 -15.63 5.86 -26.52
N LEU A 111 -16.37 6.79 -27.12
CA LEU A 111 -17.79 7.00 -26.88
C LEU A 111 -18.59 5.70 -27.12
N VAL A 112 -18.41 5.09 -28.30
CA VAL A 112 -19.05 3.81 -28.66
C VAL A 112 -18.69 2.72 -27.63
N SER A 113 -17.42 2.62 -27.23
CA SER A 113 -16.99 1.61 -26.24
C SER A 113 -17.61 1.81 -24.86
N LYS A 114 -17.85 3.05 -24.43
CA LYS A 114 -18.51 3.36 -23.14
C LYS A 114 -19.97 2.94 -23.16
N ILE A 115 -20.67 3.26 -24.25
CA ILE A 115 -22.07 2.85 -24.43
C ILE A 115 -22.15 1.32 -24.53
N ALA A 116 -21.29 0.68 -25.33
CA ALA A 116 -21.22 -0.78 -25.44
C ALA A 116 -20.96 -1.46 -24.07
N ARG A 117 -20.10 -0.87 -23.23
CA ARG A 117 -19.88 -1.39 -21.87
C ARG A 117 -21.15 -1.38 -21.01
N ILE A 118 -22.13 -0.51 -21.26
CA ILE A 118 -23.36 -0.51 -20.47
C ILE A 118 -24.42 -1.38 -21.16
N ASP A 119 -24.62 -1.18 -22.46
CA ASP A 119 -25.78 -1.66 -23.20
C ASP A 119 -25.56 -3.03 -23.86
N PHE A 120 -24.31 -3.43 -24.15
CA PHE A 120 -24.04 -4.75 -24.74
C PHE A 120 -24.06 -5.86 -23.66
N PRO A 121 -24.79 -6.96 -23.87
CA PRO A 121 -25.52 -7.32 -25.10
C PRO A 121 -26.98 -6.86 -25.08
N ASN A 122 -27.58 -6.70 -23.90
CA ASN A 122 -29.03 -6.69 -23.69
C ASN A 122 -29.81 -5.57 -24.40
N ASP A 123 -29.21 -4.39 -24.56
CA ASP A 123 -29.85 -3.26 -25.21
C ASP A 123 -29.28 -3.05 -26.62
N TRP A 124 -28.11 -3.63 -26.95
CA TRP A 124 -27.38 -3.41 -28.20
C TRP A 124 -26.72 -4.69 -28.77
N HIS A 125 -27.53 -5.71 -29.05
CA HIS A 125 -27.07 -7.07 -29.39
C HIS A 125 -26.28 -7.19 -30.71
N ASP A 126 -26.61 -6.39 -31.71
CA ASP A 126 -26.07 -6.46 -33.08
C ASP A 126 -24.75 -5.71 -33.28
N LEU A 127 -24.28 -4.98 -32.26
CA LEU A 127 -23.09 -4.11 -32.31
C LEU A 127 -21.86 -4.78 -32.95
N LEU A 128 -21.51 -5.99 -32.51
CA LEU A 128 -20.32 -6.68 -32.99
C LEU A 128 -20.47 -7.10 -34.45
N GLN A 129 -21.65 -7.61 -34.83
CA GLN A 129 -21.95 -8.02 -36.20
C GLN A 129 -21.92 -6.81 -37.15
N VAL A 130 -22.47 -5.67 -36.73
CA VAL A 130 -22.41 -4.42 -37.48
C VAL A 130 -20.96 -3.99 -37.70
N LEU A 131 -20.13 -3.96 -36.65
CA LEU A 131 -18.71 -3.62 -36.79
C LEU A 131 -17.94 -4.55 -37.73
N LEU A 132 -18.16 -5.87 -37.64
CA LEU A 132 -17.52 -6.86 -38.49
C LEU A 132 -17.95 -6.73 -39.96
N SER A 133 -19.24 -6.51 -40.20
CA SER A 133 -19.77 -6.27 -41.54
C SER A 133 -19.17 -5.01 -42.17
N MET A 134 -19.03 -3.91 -41.41
CA MET A 134 -18.38 -2.69 -41.90
C MET A 134 -16.91 -2.91 -42.30
N ILE A 135 -16.17 -3.73 -41.53
CA ILE A 135 -14.77 -4.10 -41.86
C ILE A 135 -14.72 -4.90 -43.17
N GLN A 136 -15.65 -5.85 -43.37
CA GLN A 136 -15.70 -6.70 -44.56
C GLN A 136 -16.19 -5.93 -45.80
N SER A 137 -17.27 -5.18 -45.67
CA SER A 137 -17.88 -4.38 -46.75
C SER A 137 -17.01 -3.20 -47.19
N ALA A 138 -16.04 -2.77 -46.37
CA ALA A 138 -15.10 -1.72 -46.74
C ALA A 138 -14.32 -2.05 -48.03
N ALA A 139 -14.11 -3.32 -48.36
CA ALA A 139 -13.46 -3.74 -49.60
C ALA A 139 -14.29 -3.46 -50.87
N ALA A 140 -15.61 -3.29 -50.74
CA ALA A 140 -16.52 -3.03 -51.85
C ALA A 140 -16.71 -1.52 -52.14
N ILE A 141 -16.13 -0.63 -51.33
CA ILE A 141 -16.22 0.82 -51.51
C ILE A 141 -15.33 1.23 -52.70
N GLN A 142 -15.90 1.99 -53.64
CA GLN A 142 -15.21 2.40 -54.87
C GLN A 142 -14.01 3.33 -54.61
N ASP A 143 -14.13 4.25 -53.65
CA ASP A 143 -13.03 5.13 -53.24
C ASP A 143 -12.09 4.39 -52.29
N ALA A 144 -10.87 4.09 -52.77
CA ALA A 144 -9.85 3.38 -52.02
C ALA A 144 -9.43 4.09 -50.71
N THR A 145 -9.46 5.42 -50.68
CA THR A 145 -9.08 6.20 -49.48
C THR A 145 -10.14 6.11 -48.39
N VAL A 146 -11.42 6.22 -48.79
CA VAL A 146 -12.58 6.06 -47.90
C VAL A 146 -12.67 4.61 -47.43
N ALA A 147 -12.55 3.63 -48.34
CA ALA A 147 -12.51 2.20 -48.04
C ALA A 147 -11.52 1.87 -46.92
N LYS A 148 -10.28 2.36 -47.06
CA LYS A 148 -9.21 2.18 -46.09
C LYS A 148 -9.53 2.84 -44.75
N ARG A 149 -10.04 4.06 -44.77
CA ARG A 149 -10.39 4.81 -43.56
C ARG A 149 -11.52 4.12 -42.78
N VAL A 150 -12.61 3.75 -43.44
CA VAL A 150 -13.74 3.03 -42.84
C VAL A 150 -13.27 1.74 -42.19
N LYS A 151 -12.46 0.93 -42.89
CA LYS A 151 -11.88 -0.31 -42.35
C LYS A 151 -11.07 -0.06 -41.07
N GLN A 152 -10.17 0.94 -41.10
CA GLN A 152 -9.33 1.28 -39.96
C GLN A 152 -10.13 1.81 -38.76
N ARG A 153 -11.16 2.63 -39.00
CA ARG A 153 -12.02 3.16 -37.94
C ARG A 153 -12.90 2.08 -37.33
N ALA A 154 -13.57 1.27 -38.16
CA ALA A 154 -14.40 0.16 -37.69
C ALA A 154 -13.59 -0.83 -36.84
N LEU A 155 -12.37 -1.21 -37.29
CA LEU A 155 -11.48 -2.09 -36.54
C LEU A 155 -11.02 -1.46 -35.21
N TYR A 156 -10.73 -0.15 -35.20
CA TYR A 156 -10.34 0.55 -33.97
C TYR A 156 -11.51 0.66 -32.97
N ILE A 157 -12.73 0.89 -33.46
CA ILE A 157 -13.95 0.86 -32.63
C ILE A 157 -14.14 -0.55 -32.06
N LEU A 158 -14.03 -1.60 -32.89
CA LEU A 158 -14.12 -2.99 -32.45
C LEU A 158 -13.10 -3.28 -31.34
N TYR A 159 -11.85 -2.88 -31.51
CA TYR A 159 -10.81 -2.99 -30.48
C TYR A 159 -11.22 -2.29 -29.16
N GLN A 160 -11.72 -1.04 -29.22
CA GLN A 160 -12.13 -0.32 -28.02
C GLN A 160 -13.34 -0.97 -27.34
N VAL A 161 -14.31 -1.47 -28.11
CA VAL A 161 -15.47 -2.21 -27.61
C VAL A 161 -15.01 -3.49 -26.91
N VAL A 162 -14.16 -4.31 -27.54
CA VAL A 162 -13.60 -5.52 -26.93
C VAL A 162 -12.88 -5.18 -25.62
N LYS A 163 -12.00 -4.18 -25.63
CA LYS A 163 -11.30 -3.71 -24.42
C LYS A 163 -12.28 -3.30 -23.30
N ALA A 164 -13.36 -2.60 -23.65
CA ALA A 164 -14.36 -2.18 -22.68
C ALA A 164 -15.17 -3.36 -22.13
N LEU A 165 -15.50 -4.35 -22.95
CA LEU A 165 -16.17 -5.58 -22.51
C LEU A 165 -15.27 -6.42 -21.58
N CYS A 166 -13.97 -6.54 -21.86
CA CYS A 166 -13.02 -7.21 -20.98
C CYS A 166 -12.94 -6.58 -19.58
N SER A 167 -13.21 -5.28 -19.45
CA SER A 167 -13.22 -4.59 -18.14
C SER A 167 -14.43 -4.94 -17.26
N LYS A 168 -15.39 -5.73 -17.75
CA LYS A 168 -16.53 -6.23 -16.95
C LYS A 168 -16.09 -7.46 -16.15
N THR A 169 -15.76 -7.25 -14.88
CA THR A 169 -15.22 -8.31 -14.01
C THR A 169 -16.29 -9.16 -13.31
N LEU A 170 -17.59 -8.88 -13.48
CA LEU A 170 -18.68 -9.70 -12.92
C LEU A 170 -18.83 -11.03 -13.67
N ALA A 171 -19.10 -12.12 -12.95
CA ALA A 171 -19.11 -13.48 -13.48
C ALA A 171 -20.05 -13.67 -14.69
N SER A 172 -21.28 -13.14 -14.63
CA SER A 172 -22.25 -13.21 -15.73
C SER A 172 -21.75 -12.52 -17.00
N SER A 173 -21.10 -11.37 -16.87
CA SER A 173 -20.53 -10.63 -18.00
C SER A 173 -19.29 -11.32 -18.58
N ARG A 174 -18.45 -11.93 -17.74
CA ARG A 174 -17.31 -12.72 -18.21
C ARG A 174 -17.75 -13.93 -19.02
N LYS A 175 -18.77 -14.66 -18.55
CA LYS A 175 -19.31 -15.82 -19.26
C LYS A 175 -19.80 -15.44 -20.66
N LEU A 176 -20.57 -14.37 -20.76
CA LEU A 176 -21.01 -13.85 -22.05
C LEU A 176 -19.82 -13.49 -22.97
N PHE A 177 -18.80 -12.81 -22.44
CA PHE A 177 -17.62 -12.46 -23.24
C PHE A 177 -16.89 -13.72 -23.75
N GLN A 178 -16.85 -14.79 -22.95
CA GLN A 178 -16.27 -16.08 -23.33
C GLN A 178 -17.07 -16.79 -24.42
N GLU A 179 -18.39 -16.62 -24.47
CA GLU A 179 -19.24 -17.19 -25.52
C GLU A 179 -18.99 -16.54 -26.89
N ILE A 180 -18.72 -15.24 -26.92
CA ILE A 180 -18.47 -14.50 -28.19
C ILE A 180 -17.01 -14.52 -28.64
N ALA A 181 -16.06 -14.77 -27.73
CA ALA A 181 -14.63 -14.63 -28.00
C ALA A 181 -14.10 -15.55 -29.12
N PRO A 182 -14.50 -16.83 -29.24
CA PRO A 182 -13.98 -17.72 -30.30
C PRO A 182 -14.26 -17.22 -31.72
N GLN A 183 -15.50 -16.77 -31.98
CA GLN A 183 -15.89 -16.25 -33.28
C GLN A 183 -15.13 -14.95 -33.61
N LEU A 184 -15.02 -14.04 -32.64
CA LEU A 184 -14.24 -12.81 -32.80
C LEU A 184 -12.76 -13.10 -33.04
N LEU A 185 -12.18 -14.07 -32.31
CA LEU A 185 -10.79 -14.47 -32.47
C LEU A 185 -10.52 -14.97 -33.89
N GLN A 186 -11.40 -15.82 -34.43
CA GLN A 186 -11.27 -16.32 -35.80
C GLN A 186 -11.34 -15.20 -36.84
N GLN A 187 -12.36 -14.33 -36.76
CA GLN A 187 -12.57 -13.28 -37.76
C GLN A 187 -11.49 -12.20 -37.73
N VAL A 188 -11.12 -11.72 -36.53
CA VAL A 188 -10.03 -10.74 -36.38
C VAL A 188 -8.68 -11.40 -36.67
N GLY A 189 -8.53 -12.69 -36.38
CA GLY A 189 -7.33 -13.47 -36.65
C GLY A 189 -7.03 -13.57 -38.15
N MET A 190 -8.02 -13.96 -38.96
CA MET A 190 -7.90 -14.00 -40.42
C MET A 190 -7.58 -12.62 -41.03
N LEU A 191 -8.18 -11.56 -40.49
CA LEU A 191 -7.86 -10.19 -40.91
C LEU A 191 -6.40 -9.85 -40.57
N CYS A 192 -5.94 -10.20 -39.37
CA CYS A 192 -4.58 -9.95 -38.94
C CYS A 192 -3.57 -10.69 -39.83
N THR A 193 -3.75 -12.01 -40.03
CA THR A 193 -2.82 -12.85 -40.79
C THR A 193 -2.76 -12.46 -42.26
N SER A 194 -3.90 -12.22 -42.92
CA SER A 194 -3.92 -11.80 -44.32
C SER A 194 -3.16 -10.49 -44.58
N HIS A 195 -3.34 -9.48 -43.71
CA HIS A 195 -2.58 -8.24 -43.82
C HIS A 195 -1.09 -8.46 -43.48
N MET A 196 -0.76 -9.27 -42.45
CA MET A 196 0.62 -9.62 -42.10
C MET A 196 1.35 -10.30 -43.25
N ASP A 197 0.77 -11.34 -43.85
CA ASP A 197 1.36 -12.03 -44.99
C ASP A 197 1.59 -11.10 -46.18
N HIS A 198 0.62 -10.21 -46.45
CA HIS A 198 0.74 -9.24 -47.53
C HIS A 198 1.94 -8.32 -47.34
N TRP A 199 2.03 -7.63 -46.20
CA TRP A 199 3.12 -6.65 -46.01
C TRP A 199 4.48 -7.32 -45.77
N ILE A 200 4.55 -8.50 -45.13
CA ILE A 200 5.81 -9.27 -45.01
C ILE A 200 6.35 -9.64 -46.39
N SER A 201 5.47 -10.12 -47.28
CA SER A 201 5.84 -10.49 -48.66
C SER A 201 6.34 -9.28 -49.46
N VAL A 202 5.64 -8.16 -49.37
CA VAL A 202 6.03 -6.90 -50.03
C VAL A 202 7.42 -6.43 -49.55
N LEU A 203 7.69 -6.49 -48.24
CA LEU A 203 9.00 -6.15 -47.68
C LEU A 203 10.10 -7.08 -48.17
N ALA A 204 9.85 -8.40 -48.18
CA ALA A 204 10.82 -9.39 -48.64
C ALA A 204 11.20 -9.16 -50.12
N GLN A 205 10.25 -8.73 -50.94
CA GLN A 205 10.44 -8.44 -52.36
C GLN A 205 11.07 -7.05 -52.63
N HIS A 206 11.37 -6.26 -51.59
CA HIS A 206 11.87 -4.88 -51.71
C HIS A 206 10.99 -3.98 -52.62
N ALA A 207 9.71 -4.32 -52.76
CA ALA A 207 8.79 -3.58 -53.62
C ALA A 207 8.37 -2.26 -52.95
N GLN A 208 8.34 -1.17 -53.71
CA GLN A 208 7.74 0.08 -53.25
C GLN A 208 6.22 -0.06 -53.27
N HIS A 209 5.59 -0.11 -52.10
CA HIS A 209 4.13 -0.11 -51.98
C HIS A 209 3.65 1.11 -51.19
N PRO A 210 2.81 2.00 -51.78
CA PRO A 210 2.39 3.25 -51.16
C PRO A 210 1.53 3.05 -49.89
N ASP A 211 0.95 1.86 -49.70
CA ASP A 211 0.00 1.60 -48.60
C ASP A 211 0.50 0.67 -47.49
N ILE A 212 1.77 0.26 -47.50
CA ILE A 212 2.29 -0.75 -46.56
C ILE A 212 2.13 -0.36 -45.08
N ILE A 213 2.29 0.93 -44.76
CA ILE A 213 2.12 1.46 -43.39
C ILE A 213 0.67 1.31 -42.92
N ALA A 214 -0.30 1.41 -43.84
CA ALA A 214 -1.70 1.26 -43.50
C ALA A 214 -2.08 -0.18 -43.20
N ASP A 215 -1.56 -1.13 -43.99
CA ASP A 215 -1.75 -2.56 -43.75
C ASP A 215 -1.12 -3.00 -42.43
N MET A 216 0.08 -2.50 -42.13
CA MET A 216 0.73 -2.73 -40.84
C MET A 216 -0.09 -2.16 -39.66
N ASN A 217 -0.70 -0.99 -39.83
CA ASN A 217 -1.58 -0.42 -38.80
C ASN A 217 -2.85 -1.25 -38.59
N VAL A 218 -3.42 -1.82 -39.67
CA VAL A 218 -4.56 -2.75 -39.58
C VAL A 218 -4.16 -3.99 -38.80
N SER A 219 -3.04 -4.65 -39.16
CA SER A 219 -2.56 -5.81 -38.41
C SER A 219 -2.23 -5.47 -36.95
N PHE A 220 -1.67 -4.29 -36.67
CA PHE A 220 -1.36 -3.86 -35.31
C PHE A 220 -2.60 -3.69 -34.43
N VAL A 221 -3.66 -3.03 -34.93
CA VAL A 221 -4.90 -2.86 -34.18
C VAL A 221 -5.62 -4.20 -34.02
N ALA A 222 -5.61 -5.04 -35.06
CA ALA A 222 -6.14 -6.40 -34.98
C ALA A 222 -5.41 -7.21 -33.91
N PHE A 223 -4.07 -7.16 -33.86
CA PHE A 223 -3.27 -7.84 -32.85
C PHE A 223 -3.59 -7.37 -31.42
N LYS A 224 -3.79 -6.06 -31.21
CA LYS A 224 -4.26 -5.53 -29.92
C LYS A 224 -5.61 -6.10 -29.51
N CYS A 225 -6.54 -6.25 -30.44
CA CYS A 225 -7.83 -6.86 -30.20
C CYS A 225 -7.68 -8.36 -29.86
N LEU A 226 -6.88 -9.09 -30.63
CA LEU A 226 -6.60 -10.52 -30.43
C LEU A 226 -5.97 -10.78 -29.05
N ARG A 227 -5.04 -9.93 -28.61
CA ARG A 227 -4.46 -10.02 -27.26
C ARG A 227 -5.52 -9.98 -26.16
N HIS A 228 -6.50 -9.07 -26.25
CA HIS A 228 -7.58 -9.00 -25.26
C HIS A 228 -8.52 -10.22 -25.33
N LEU A 229 -8.81 -10.71 -26.54
CA LEU A 229 -9.63 -11.91 -26.74
C LEU A 229 -8.95 -13.16 -26.16
N ILE A 230 -7.64 -13.31 -26.35
CA ILE A 230 -6.86 -14.44 -25.82
C ILE A 230 -6.82 -14.41 -24.29
N VAL A 231 -6.48 -13.25 -23.71
CA VAL A 231 -6.26 -13.13 -22.25
C VAL A 231 -7.57 -13.22 -21.46
N HIS A 232 -8.68 -12.71 -22.00
CA HIS A 232 -9.94 -12.60 -21.23
C HIS A 232 -11.09 -13.45 -21.80
N GLY A 233 -10.97 -13.96 -23.01
CA GLY A 233 -12.05 -14.64 -23.73
C GLY A 233 -12.09 -16.16 -23.57
N PHE A 234 -11.08 -16.76 -22.95
CA PHE A 234 -10.98 -18.22 -22.79
C PHE A 234 -10.72 -18.55 -21.31
N GLN A 235 -11.40 -19.60 -20.81
CA GLN A 235 -11.13 -20.11 -19.46
C GLN A 235 -9.86 -20.97 -19.45
N SER A 236 -9.78 -21.91 -20.39
CA SER A 236 -8.61 -22.74 -20.66
C SER A 236 -8.17 -22.49 -22.09
N PHE A 237 -6.98 -21.91 -22.24
CA PHE A 237 -6.46 -21.50 -23.54
C PHE A 237 -6.08 -22.71 -24.43
N GLY A 238 -5.60 -23.79 -23.83
CA GLY A 238 -5.12 -24.98 -24.52
C GLY A 238 -6.23 -25.93 -25.02
N GLU A 239 -7.42 -25.89 -24.39
CA GLU A 239 -8.54 -26.77 -24.75
C GLU A 239 -9.26 -26.35 -26.04
N ASN A 240 -9.19 -25.07 -26.40
CA ASN A 240 -9.86 -24.56 -27.59
C ASN A 240 -8.90 -24.57 -28.79
N GLU A 241 -9.24 -25.34 -29.82
CA GLU A 241 -8.42 -25.50 -31.02
C GLU A 241 -8.12 -24.17 -31.74
N VAL A 242 -9.06 -23.22 -31.71
CA VAL A 242 -8.89 -21.92 -32.38
C VAL A 242 -7.84 -21.07 -31.66
N SER A 243 -7.89 -21.02 -30.34
CA SER A 243 -6.90 -20.27 -29.54
C SER A 243 -5.52 -20.93 -29.58
N ALA A 244 -5.45 -22.26 -29.48
CA ALA A 244 -4.20 -23.00 -29.60
C ALA A 244 -3.53 -22.82 -30.97
N SER A 245 -4.30 -22.97 -32.06
CA SER A 245 -3.79 -22.80 -33.43
C SER A 245 -3.29 -21.38 -33.69
N PHE A 246 -4.03 -20.37 -33.19
CA PHE A 246 -3.60 -18.98 -33.30
C PHE A 246 -2.31 -18.71 -32.52
N PHE A 247 -2.13 -19.31 -31.34
CA PHE A 247 -0.90 -19.17 -30.55
C PHE A 247 0.33 -19.66 -31.30
N LEU A 248 0.23 -20.87 -31.88
CA LEU A 248 1.31 -21.47 -32.65
C LEU A 248 1.63 -20.62 -33.88
N ALA A 249 0.61 -20.14 -34.59
CA ALA A 249 0.80 -19.21 -35.70
C ALA A 249 1.49 -17.92 -35.24
N ALA A 250 1.14 -17.37 -34.08
CA ALA A 250 1.76 -16.15 -33.56
C ALA A 250 3.28 -16.30 -33.33
N PHE A 251 3.76 -17.47 -32.91
CA PHE A 251 5.21 -17.76 -32.82
C PHE A 251 5.90 -17.84 -34.18
N GLU A 252 5.23 -18.45 -35.17
CA GLU A 252 5.75 -18.47 -36.54
C GLU A 252 5.87 -17.04 -37.09
N TYR A 253 4.84 -16.21 -36.89
CA TYR A 253 4.88 -14.81 -37.27
C TYR A 253 5.97 -14.03 -36.52
N LEU A 254 6.16 -14.25 -35.22
CA LEU A 254 7.26 -13.63 -34.46
C LEU A 254 8.62 -13.95 -35.08
N THR A 255 8.86 -15.21 -35.44
CA THR A 255 10.10 -15.66 -36.10
C THR A 255 10.28 -14.96 -37.45
N ARG A 256 9.21 -14.89 -38.25
CA ARG A 256 9.19 -14.19 -39.55
C ARG A 256 9.45 -12.68 -39.38
N PHE A 257 8.92 -12.06 -38.33
CA PHE A 257 9.15 -10.64 -38.02
C PHE A 257 10.59 -10.36 -37.64
N LEU A 258 11.17 -11.16 -36.74
CA LEU A 258 12.57 -11.02 -36.33
C LEU A 258 13.51 -11.19 -37.54
N THR A 259 13.23 -12.16 -38.40
CA THR A 259 13.98 -12.38 -39.64
C THR A 259 13.86 -11.18 -40.59
N THR A 260 12.64 -10.67 -40.81
CA THR A 260 12.38 -9.51 -41.69
C THR A 260 12.98 -8.22 -41.12
N ARG A 261 13.00 -8.05 -39.80
CA ARG A 261 13.65 -6.90 -39.15
C ARG A 261 15.14 -6.84 -39.48
N ASN A 262 15.82 -7.99 -39.45
CA ASN A 262 17.25 -8.08 -39.69
C ASN A 262 17.65 -7.77 -41.15
N THR A 263 16.70 -7.80 -42.09
CA THR A 263 16.95 -7.53 -43.51
C THR A 263 16.62 -6.09 -43.94
N LEU A 264 16.00 -5.28 -43.07
CA LEU A 264 15.62 -3.90 -43.40
C LEU A 264 16.82 -2.93 -43.31
N PRO A 265 17.04 -2.06 -44.32
CA PRO A 265 18.11 -1.06 -44.29
C PRO A 265 17.83 0.06 -43.25
N PRO A 266 18.83 0.79 -42.74
CA PRO A 266 18.66 1.78 -41.66
C PRO A 266 18.16 3.19 -42.08
N LYS A 267 17.55 3.38 -43.27
CA LYS A 267 17.11 4.71 -43.77
C LYS A 267 15.84 5.25 -43.06
N ALA A 268 15.51 6.53 -43.23
CA ALA A 268 14.40 7.20 -42.52
C ALA A 268 12.99 6.57 -42.72
N THR A 269 12.64 6.07 -43.92
CA THR A 269 11.36 5.37 -44.17
C THR A 269 11.32 3.99 -43.51
N SER A 270 12.47 3.31 -43.46
CA SER A 270 12.67 2.08 -42.72
C SER A 270 12.60 2.28 -41.21
N VAL A 271 12.90 3.47 -40.67
CA VAL A 271 12.69 3.75 -39.23
C VAL A 271 11.21 3.65 -38.88
N THR A 272 10.29 4.23 -39.65
CA THR A 272 8.85 4.12 -39.39
C THR A 272 8.33 2.68 -39.50
N LEU A 273 8.82 1.92 -40.49
CA LEU A 273 8.48 0.49 -40.67
C LEU A 273 9.03 -0.36 -39.53
N VAL A 274 10.29 -0.14 -39.13
CA VAL A 274 10.91 -0.79 -37.98
C VAL A 274 10.17 -0.42 -36.69
N CYS A 275 9.79 0.84 -36.49
CA CYS A 275 8.96 1.28 -35.35
C CYS A 275 7.61 0.56 -35.31
N LEU A 276 6.99 0.30 -36.46
CA LEU A 276 5.69 -0.33 -36.53
C LEU A 276 5.79 -1.85 -36.37
N CYS A 277 6.82 -2.49 -36.93
CA CYS A 277 7.18 -3.89 -36.64
C CYS A 277 7.46 -4.07 -35.15
N MET A 278 8.25 -3.17 -34.53
CA MET A 278 8.51 -3.19 -33.09
C MET A 278 7.22 -3.03 -32.29
N LYS A 279 6.32 -2.10 -32.66
CA LYS A 279 5.01 -1.97 -32.01
C LYS A 279 4.13 -3.21 -32.14
N VAL A 280 4.13 -3.88 -33.30
CA VAL A 280 3.41 -5.15 -33.50
C VAL A 280 3.98 -6.24 -32.58
N CYS A 281 5.30 -6.27 -32.41
CA CYS A 281 5.96 -7.10 -31.39
C CYS A 281 5.72 -6.61 -29.94
N GLY A 282 5.07 -5.46 -29.74
CA GLY A 282 4.74 -4.90 -28.41
C GLY A 282 5.69 -3.81 -27.88
N GLU A 283 6.57 -3.25 -28.71
CA GLU A 283 7.76 -2.50 -28.25
C GLU A 283 7.84 -1.03 -28.76
N PRO A 284 8.31 -0.07 -27.93
CA PRO A 284 8.58 1.30 -28.37
C PRO A 284 9.91 1.46 -29.14
N PRO A 285 10.08 2.55 -29.93
CA PRO A 285 11.19 2.68 -30.86
C PRO A 285 12.35 3.55 -30.37
N VAL A 286 13.40 2.97 -29.75
CA VAL A 286 14.75 3.59 -29.60
C VAL A 286 15.78 2.45 -29.36
N ALA A 287 17.08 2.69 -29.50
CA ALA A 287 18.21 1.75 -29.29
C ALA A 287 18.11 0.78 -28.08
N SER A 288 17.28 1.06 -27.08
CA SER A 288 16.87 0.18 -25.97
C SER A 288 15.89 -0.96 -26.34
N THR A 289 15.57 -1.17 -27.63
CA THR A 289 14.60 -2.20 -28.05
C THR A 289 15.12 -3.62 -27.78
N HIS A 290 16.39 -3.92 -28.09
CA HIS A 290 16.95 -5.25 -27.84
C HIS A 290 16.97 -5.60 -26.35
N GLU A 291 17.35 -4.63 -25.52
CA GLU A 291 17.32 -4.76 -24.07
C GLU A 291 15.93 -5.13 -23.54
N ARG A 292 14.88 -4.44 -24.01
CA ARG A 292 13.50 -4.77 -23.63
C ARG A 292 13.06 -6.15 -24.10
N CYS A 293 13.45 -6.59 -25.30
CA CYS A 293 13.18 -7.97 -25.76
C CYS A 293 13.77 -8.99 -24.80
N VAL A 294 15.04 -8.77 -24.42
CA VAL A 294 15.79 -9.68 -23.54
C VAL A 294 15.16 -9.70 -22.15
N ILE A 295 14.81 -8.53 -21.60
CA ILE A 295 14.08 -8.43 -20.32
C ILE A 295 12.75 -9.19 -20.41
N GLN A 296 11.94 -8.99 -21.45
CA GLN A 296 10.68 -9.74 -21.59
C GLN A 296 10.89 -11.24 -21.69
N GLY A 297 11.94 -11.69 -22.40
CA GLY A 297 12.31 -13.10 -22.48
C GLY A 297 12.74 -13.66 -21.12
N MET A 298 13.58 -12.94 -20.38
CA MET A 298 14.01 -13.32 -19.03
C MET A 298 12.84 -13.33 -18.05
N SER A 299 11.95 -12.33 -18.08
CA SER A 299 10.72 -12.27 -17.28
C SER A 299 9.77 -13.42 -17.59
N LEU A 300 9.68 -13.84 -18.87
CA LEU A 300 8.90 -15.03 -19.24
C LEU A 300 9.49 -16.28 -18.58
N ILE A 301 10.81 -16.48 -18.63
CA ILE A 301 11.48 -17.61 -17.98
C ILE A 301 11.29 -17.56 -16.45
N CYS A 302 11.45 -16.39 -15.81
CA CYS A 302 11.17 -16.21 -14.38
C CYS A 302 9.72 -16.62 -14.05
N GLY A 303 8.77 -16.17 -14.88
CA GLY A 303 7.35 -16.48 -14.75
C GLY A 303 7.01 -17.96 -14.99
N LEU A 304 7.89 -18.75 -15.61
CA LEU A 304 7.77 -20.21 -15.70
C LEU A 304 8.35 -20.92 -14.46
N ILE A 305 9.42 -20.40 -13.88
CA ILE A 305 10.09 -21.00 -12.71
C ILE A 305 9.22 -20.87 -11.46
N LYS A 306 8.80 -19.64 -11.11
CA LYS A 306 8.11 -19.33 -9.85
C LYS A 306 6.57 -19.34 -9.94
N ASN A 307 6.00 -19.97 -10.97
CA ASN A 307 4.55 -19.93 -11.17
C ASN A 307 3.82 -20.86 -10.20
N SER A 308 2.95 -20.31 -9.36
CA SER A 308 2.09 -21.10 -8.48
C SER A 308 1.16 -22.06 -9.27
N ASN A 309 0.85 -21.73 -10.52
CA ASN A 309 0.01 -22.57 -11.39
C ASN A 309 0.77 -23.79 -11.95
N TYR A 310 2.11 -23.84 -11.82
CA TYR A 310 2.93 -24.99 -12.19
C TYR A 310 3.53 -25.69 -10.96
N THR A 311 3.26 -25.19 -9.76
CA THR A 311 3.61 -25.86 -8.50
C THR A 311 2.39 -26.58 -7.94
N PRO A 312 2.44 -27.90 -7.69
CA PRO A 312 1.29 -28.63 -7.18
C PRO A 312 0.90 -28.15 -5.78
N GLN A 313 -0.28 -27.53 -5.65
CA GLN A 313 -0.83 -27.13 -4.35
C GLN A 313 -1.61 -28.28 -3.72
N LYS A 314 -1.29 -28.64 -2.47
CA LYS A 314 -1.99 -29.67 -1.71
C LYS A 314 -3.48 -29.33 -1.61
N GLY A 315 -4.33 -30.21 -2.15
CA GLY A 315 -5.81 -30.06 -2.12
C GLY A 315 -6.43 -29.41 -3.37
N SER A 316 -5.64 -29.04 -4.39
CA SER A 316 -6.19 -28.52 -5.66
C SER A 316 -6.78 -29.65 -6.52
N LYS A 317 -7.85 -29.34 -7.26
CA LYS A 317 -8.43 -30.26 -8.25
C LYS A 317 -7.57 -30.41 -9.52
N MET A 318 -6.58 -29.55 -9.70
CA MET A 318 -5.71 -29.49 -10.90
C MET A 318 -4.30 -30.07 -10.66
N VAL A 319 -4.07 -30.80 -9.56
CA VAL A 319 -2.74 -31.31 -9.18
C VAL A 319 -2.09 -32.11 -10.31
N GLU A 320 -2.85 -32.97 -10.99
CA GLU A 320 -2.33 -33.81 -12.07
C GLU A 320 -1.85 -32.97 -13.28
N GLU A 321 -2.66 -32.02 -13.75
CA GLU A 321 -2.30 -31.10 -14.83
C GLU A 321 -1.09 -30.23 -14.47
N THR A 322 -1.04 -29.70 -13.23
CA THR A 322 0.10 -28.91 -12.77
C THR A 322 1.39 -29.73 -12.69
N THR A 323 1.29 -31.02 -12.32
CA THR A 323 2.43 -31.93 -12.26
C THR A 323 2.94 -32.26 -13.65
N GLN A 324 2.05 -32.52 -14.61
CA GLN A 324 2.41 -32.75 -16.01
C GLN A 324 3.06 -31.53 -16.64
N ALA A 325 2.51 -30.34 -16.41
CA ALA A 325 3.11 -29.09 -16.90
C ALA A 325 4.52 -28.87 -16.33
N ARG A 326 4.72 -29.16 -15.04
CA ARG A 326 6.04 -29.08 -14.40
C ARG A 326 7.03 -30.07 -15.00
N ALA A 327 6.60 -31.32 -15.23
CA ALA A 327 7.43 -32.33 -15.87
C ALA A 327 7.88 -31.90 -17.27
N ILE A 328 6.99 -31.32 -18.09
CA ILE A 328 7.36 -30.78 -19.41
C ILE A 328 8.43 -29.69 -19.28
N LEU A 329 8.29 -28.77 -18.33
CA LEU A 329 9.28 -27.72 -18.11
C LEU A 329 10.64 -28.28 -17.70
N ASP A 330 10.67 -29.23 -16.77
CA ASP A 330 11.91 -29.83 -16.27
C ASP A 330 12.59 -30.75 -17.32
N GLU A 331 11.80 -31.47 -18.13
CA GLU A 331 12.33 -32.42 -19.14
C GLU A 331 12.67 -31.76 -20.48
N GLN A 332 11.99 -30.68 -20.88
CA GLN A 332 12.15 -30.09 -22.22
C GLN A 332 12.82 -28.73 -22.24
N LEU A 333 12.67 -27.92 -21.18
CA LEU A 333 13.20 -26.54 -21.13
C LEU A 333 14.37 -26.42 -20.16
N PHE A 334 14.18 -26.77 -18.89
CA PHE A 334 15.18 -26.67 -17.83
C PHE A 334 16.08 -27.91 -17.74
N VAL A 335 16.39 -28.49 -18.89
CA VAL A 335 17.41 -29.55 -18.99
C VAL A 335 18.77 -29.02 -18.55
N ALA A 336 19.59 -29.92 -18.00
CA ALA A 336 20.81 -29.57 -17.30
C ALA A 336 21.74 -28.65 -18.12
N GLU A 337 21.94 -28.95 -19.40
CA GLU A 337 22.77 -28.18 -20.31
C GLU A 337 22.26 -26.74 -20.51
N PHE A 338 20.95 -26.58 -20.73
CA PHE A 338 20.32 -25.27 -20.87
C PHE A 338 20.46 -24.46 -19.57
N ALA A 339 20.18 -25.09 -18.43
CA ALA A 339 20.24 -24.42 -17.13
C ALA A 339 21.65 -23.90 -16.80
N SER A 340 22.68 -24.73 -17.03
CA SER A 340 24.08 -24.34 -16.81
C SER A 340 24.50 -23.22 -17.78
N THR A 341 24.22 -23.38 -19.08
CA THR A 341 24.57 -22.37 -20.10
C THR A 341 23.87 -21.04 -19.83
N CYS A 342 22.63 -21.08 -19.35
CA CYS A 342 21.87 -19.89 -19.01
C CYS A 342 22.52 -19.15 -17.85
N ILE A 343 22.80 -19.81 -16.72
CA ILE A 343 23.46 -19.17 -15.56
C ILE A 343 24.83 -18.62 -15.94
N GLU A 344 25.64 -19.37 -16.68
CA GLU A 344 26.93 -18.88 -17.17
C GLU A 344 26.76 -17.63 -18.03
N THR A 345 25.79 -17.62 -18.94
CA THR A 345 25.51 -16.46 -19.80
C THR A 345 25.06 -15.25 -18.96
N LEU A 346 24.20 -15.44 -17.96
CA LEU A 346 23.76 -14.37 -17.07
C LEU A 346 24.94 -13.75 -16.33
N VAL A 347 25.77 -14.58 -15.69
CA VAL A 347 26.92 -14.14 -14.88
C VAL A 347 28.01 -13.51 -15.74
N LEU A 348 28.30 -14.07 -16.91
CA LEU A 348 29.42 -13.62 -17.75
C LEU A 348 29.07 -12.46 -18.68
N ARG A 349 27.79 -12.24 -19.01
CA ARG A 349 27.38 -11.25 -20.02
C ARG A 349 26.43 -10.16 -19.51
N TYR A 350 25.50 -10.48 -18.63
CA TYR A 350 24.41 -9.54 -18.27
C TYR A 350 24.50 -8.97 -16.84
N ILE A 351 25.06 -9.72 -15.89
CA ILE A 351 25.38 -9.23 -14.55
C ILE A 351 26.58 -8.25 -14.49
N PRO A 352 27.63 -8.37 -15.35
CA PRO A 352 28.77 -7.47 -15.27
C PRO A 352 28.40 -5.99 -15.48
N LEU A 353 28.96 -5.13 -14.63
CA LEU A 353 28.80 -3.67 -14.72
C LEU A 353 29.31 -3.14 -16.06
N GLN A 354 28.52 -2.25 -16.67
CA GLN A 354 28.81 -1.59 -17.92
C GLN A 354 29.45 -0.22 -17.68
N ARG A 355 30.05 0.35 -18.73
CA ARG A 355 30.64 1.69 -18.66
C ARG A 355 29.66 2.76 -18.16
N ALA A 356 28.39 2.67 -18.57
CA ALA A 356 27.34 3.60 -18.14
C ALA A 356 27.10 3.55 -16.62
N ASP A 357 27.26 2.38 -15.98
CA ASP A 357 27.13 2.26 -14.52
C ASP A 357 28.22 3.04 -13.80
N PHE A 358 29.46 3.01 -14.31
CA PHE A 358 30.57 3.76 -13.72
C PHE A 358 30.44 5.28 -13.93
N GLU A 359 29.91 5.70 -15.07
CA GLU A 359 29.61 7.12 -15.34
C GLU A 359 28.52 7.62 -14.39
N ALA A 360 27.41 6.87 -14.27
CA ALA A 360 26.31 7.21 -13.34
C ALA A 360 26.76 7.21 -11.87
N TRP A 361 27.58 6.24 -11.46
CA TRP A 361 28.20 6.22 -10.14
C TRP A 361 29.01 7.49 -9.89
N GLN A 362 29.93 7.85 -10.80
CA GLN A 362 30.83 8.99 -10.62
C GLN A 362 30.08 10.33 -10.56
N ASP A 363 29.01 10.45 -11.32
CA ASP A 363 28.17 11.65 -11.36
C ASP A 363 27.34 11.80 -10.08
N ASP A 364 26.66 10.74 -9.64
CA ASP A 364 25.83 10.73 -8.44
C ASP A 364 25.80 9.34 -7.76
N PRO A 365 26.65 9.11 -6.74
CA PRO A 365 26.75 7.82 -6.07
C PRO A 365 25.54 7.51 -5.18
N GLU A 366 24.80 8.52 -4.71
CA GLU A 366 23.62 8.33 -3.85
C GLU A 366 22.43 7.85 -4.68
N THR A 367 22.19 8.50 -5.81
CA THR A 367 21.14 8.12 -6.76
C THR A 367 21.41 6.75 -7.36
N TRP A 368 22.66 6.47 -7.77
CA TRP A 368 23.02 5.15 -8.30
C TRP A 368 22.77 4.04 -7.27
N ALA A 369 23.13 4.25 -5.99
CA ALA A 369 22.88 3.28 -4.93
C ALA A 369 21.37 3.04 -4.73
N ALA A 370 20.54 4.08 -4.89
CA ALA A 370 19.08 3.96 -4.86
C ALA A 370 18.52 3.16 -6.01
N GLU A 371 19.00 3.41 -7.22
CA GLU A 371 18.58 2.63 -8.38
C GLU A 371 19.04 1.17 -8.31
N ASP A 372 20.22 0.87 -7.76
CA ASP A 372 20.74 -0.49 -7.59
C ASP A 372 19.97 -1.27 -6.50
N GLU A 373 19.48 -0.59 -5.46
CA GLU A 373 18.69 -1.22 -4.38
C GLU A 373 17.19 -1.32 -4.73
N ALA A 374 16.71 -0.58 -5.72
CA ALA A 374 15.31 -0.59 -6.12
C ALA A 374 14.94 -1.91 -6.86
N ASP A 375 13.79 -2.48 -6.53
CA ASP A 375 13.30 -3.74 -7.12
C ASP A 375 12.63 -3.53 -8.49
N HIS A 376 13.30 -2.82 -9.40
CA HIS A 376 12.82 -2.51 -10.75
C HIS A 376 13.35 -3.49 -11.82
N TRP A 377 13.40 -4.78 -11.47
CA TRP A 377 13.95 -5.84 -12.35
C TRP A 377 13.18 -6.02 -13.66
N GLU A 378 11.91 -5.59 -13.74
CA GLU A 378 11.10 -5.62 -14.96
C GLU A 378 11.53 -4.58 -16.02
N TYR A 379 12.40 -3.64 -15.64
CA TYR A 379 12.77 -2.50 -16.50
C TYR A 379 14.27 -2.37 -16.72
N GLN A 380 15.09 -3.03 -15.91
CA GLN A 380 16.56 -2.97 -15.99
C GLN A 380 17.14 -4.35 -16.31
N LEU A 381 17.98 -4.43 -17.34
CA LEU A 381 18.53 -5.71 -17.81
C LEU A 381 19.37 -6.45 -16.77
N ARG A 382 20.26 -5.73 -16.06
CA ARG A 382 21.12 -6.31 -15.02
C ARG A 382 20.25 -6.89 -13.90
N LYS A 383 19.31 -6.12 -13.36
CA LYS A 383 18.38 -6.57 -12.31
C LYS A 383 17.50 -7.74 -12.75
N CYS A 384 17.00 -7.72 -13.99
CA CYS A 384 16.27 -8.85 -14.56
C CYS A 384 17.12 -10.13 -14.59
N SER A 385 18.41 -9.99 -14.90
CA SER A 385 19.37 -11.09 -14.93
C SER A 385 19.71 -11.60 -13.53
N GLU A 386 19.91 -10.71 -12.55
CA GLU A 386 20.10 -11.05 -11.12
C GLU A 386 18.87 -11.82 -10.60
N LYS A 387 17.67 -11.38 -10.97
CA LYS A 387 16.39 -12.02 -10.63
C LYS A 387 16.27 -13.42 -11.25
N LEU A 388 16.50 -13.56 -12.55
CA LEU A 388 16.44 -14.85 -13.24
C LEU A 388 17.48 -15.82 -12.69
N PHE A 389 18.70 -15.35 -12.42
CA PHE A 389 19.75 -16.14 -11.79
C PHE A 389 19.29 -16.72 -10.45
N THR A 390 18.76 -15.87 -9.57
CA THR A 390 18.27 -16.26 -8.24
C THR A 390 17.12 -17.27 -8.34
N ASP A 391 16.19 -17.04 -9.26
CA ASP A 391 15.05 -17.93 -9.48
C ASP A 391 15.50 -19.31 -9.99
N MET A 392 16.42 -19.36 -10.96
CA MET A 392 16.98 -20.62 -11.48
C MET A 392 17.78 -21.39 -10.43
N LEU A 393 18.63 -20.68 -9.68
CA LEU A 393 19.47 -21.29 -8.65
C LEU A 393 18.61 -21.90 -7.53
N SER A 394 17.59 -21.17 -7.05
CA SER A 394 16.71 -21.68 -6.00
C SER A 394 15.96 -22.97 -6.37
N GLN A 395 15.55 -23.09 -7.64
CA GLN A 395 14.84 -24.25 -8.15
C GLN A 395 15.75 -25.46 -8.42
N HIS A 396 16.98 -25.22 -8.88
CA HIS A 396 17.91 -26.24 -9.38
C HIS A 396 19.28 -26.22 -8.67
N HIS A 397 19.32 -25.82 -7.38
CA HIS A 397 20.55 -25.57 -6.61
C HIS A 397 21.52 -26.76 -6.60
N GLN A 398 21.03 -28.01 -6.56
CA GLN A 398 21.89 -29.20 -6.57
C GLN A 398 22.75 -29.31 -7.83
N GLN A 399 22.22 -28.87 -8.97
CA GLN A 399 22.91 -28.94 -10.25
C GLN A 399 23.70 -27.66 -10.52
N LEU A 400 23.11 -26.50 -10.20
CA LEU A 400 23.66 -25.19 -10.54
C LEU A 400 24.65 -24.66 -9.52
N GLY A 401 24.56 -25.09 -8.25
CA GLY A 401 25.50 -24.74 -7.19
C GLY A 401 26.95 -25.02 -7.58
N PRO A 402 27.33 -26.26 -7.97
CA PRO A 402 28.68 -26.59 -8.41
C PRO A 402 29.20 -25.74 -9.58
N VAL A 403 28.31 -25.32 -10.50
CA VAL A 403 28.68 -24.45 -11.63
C VAL A 403 29.09 -23.06 -11.12
N VAL A 404 28.34 -22.50 -10.17
CA VAL A 404 28.66 -21.21 -9.54
C VAL A 404 29.95 -21.31 -8.72
N ILE A 405 30.17 -22.40 -7.99
CA ILE A 405 31.41 -22.63 -7.22
C ILE A 405 32.63 -22.73 -8.15
N SER A 406 32.52 -23.45 -9.27
CA SER A 406 33.59 -23.52 -10.28
C SER A 406 33.95 -22.13 -10.84
N MET A 407 32.94 -21.30 -11.13
CA MET A 407 33.17 -19.91 -11.52
C MET A 407 33.86 -19.12 -10.41
N LEU A 408 33.46 -19.29 -9.15
CA LEU A 408 34.05 -18.62 -7.99
C LEU A 408 35.52 -19.00 -7.76
N GLU A 409 35.86 -20.28 -7.86
CA GLU A 409 37.23 -20.79 -7.74
C GLU A 409 38.14 -20.22 -8.84
N SER A 410 37.62 -20.06 -10.05
CA SER A 410 38.39 -19.51 -11.18
C SER A 410 38.84 -18.06 -10.95
N VAL A 411 38.04 -17.24 -10.25
CA VAL A 411 38.33 -15.82 -10.01
C VAL A 411 39.02 -15.55 -8.67
N SER A 412 38.94 -16.49 -7.72
CA SER A 412 39.44 -16.34 -6.34
C SER A 412 40.88 -16.85 -6.15
N SER A 413 41.47 -17.53 -7.14
CA SER A 413 42.85 -18.01 -7.02
C SER A 413 43.87 -16.85 -6.97
N GLN A 414 44.89 -16.96 -6.11
CA GLN A 414 45.92 -15.91 -5.91
C GLN A 414 46.75 -15.59 -7.17
N GLN A 415 46.70 -16.46 -8.19
CA GLN A 415 47.35 -16.29 -9.50
C GLN A 415 46.37 -15.82 -10.59
N SER A 416 45.11 -15.53 -10.22
CA SER A 416 44.07 -15.18 -11.19
C SER A 416 44.35 -13.82 -11.83
N THR A 417 44.51 -13.82 -13.15
CA THR A 417 44.55 -12.62 -14.00
C THR A 417 43.15 -12.17 -14.42
N ALA A 418 42.10 -12.71 -13.77
CA ALA A 418 40.72 -12.41 -14.11
C ALA A 418 40.42 -10.91 -14.06
N ASN A 419 39.67 -10.43 -15.05
CA ASN A 419 39.22 -9.05 -15.14
C ASN A 419 38.45 -8.66 -13.86
N PRO A 420 38.74 -7.50 -13.23
CA PRO A 420 38.04 -7.05 -12.03
C PRO A 420 36.51 -7.00 -12.19
N ILE A 421 36.01 -6.69 -13.39
CA ILE A 421 34.56 -6.68 -13.70
C ILE A 421 33.98 -8.11 -13.65
N LEU A 422 34.72 -9.09 -14.16
CA LEU A 422 34.30 -10.49 -14.11
C LEU A 422 34.29 -11.01 -12.66
N ARG A 423 35.30 -10.63 -11.87
CA ARG A 423 35.34 -10.96 -10.44
C ARG A 423 34.14 -10.35 -9.70
N ASP A 424 33.80 -9.09 -9.96
CA ASP A 424 32.60 -8.45 -9.39
C ASP A 424 31.32 -9.23 -9.73
N ALA A 425 31.15 -9.63 -11.00
CA ALA A 425 29.96 -10.36 -11.44
C ALA A 425 29.84 -11.74 -10.78
N VAL A 426 30.95 -12.46 -10.63
CA VAL A 426 30.96 -13.77 -9.94
C VAL A 426 30.73 -13.61 -8.44
N TYR A 427 31.27 -12.57 -7.80
CA TYR A 427 30.96 -12.25 -6.41
C TYR A 427 29.50 -11.82 -6.24
N CYS A 428 28.94 -11.09 -7.21
CA CYS A 428 27.52 -10.78 -7.26
C CYS A 428 26.69 -12.08 -7.28
N ALA A 429 27.03 -13.03 -8.15
CA ALA A 429 26.37 -14.34 -8.22
C ALA A 429 26.45 -15.11 -6.90
N ALA A 430 27.62 -15.16 -6.26
CA ALA A 430 27.82 -15.80 -4.96
C ALA A 430 27.00 -15.12 -3.84
N GLY A 431 26.87 -13.79 -3.87
CA GLY A 431 26.05 -13.04 -2.92
C GLY A 431 24.54 -13.24 -3.13
N LEU A 432 24.07 -13.20 -4.38
CA LEU A 432 22.65 -13.45 -4.71
C LEU A 432 22.22 -14.87 -4.33
N GLY A 433 23.12 -15.84 -4.51
CA GLY A 433 22.87 -17.25 -4.23
C GLY A 433 23.11 -17.68 -2.78
N ALA A 434 23.28 -16.76 -1.81
CA ALA A 434 23.68 -17.11 -0.44
C ALA A 434 22.79 -18.19 0.20
N ASN A 435 21.46 -18.08 0.04
CA ASN A 435 20.48 -19.05 0.58
C ASN A 435 20.54 -20.43 -0.07
N ASP A 436 21.06 -20.53 -1.29
CA ASP A 436 21.10 -21.78 -2.07
C ASP A 436 22.50 -22.40 -2.10
N LEU A 437 23.53 -21.60 -1.80
CA LEU A 437 24.94 -22.01 -1.85
C LEU A 437 25.52 -22.36 -0.48
N TYR A 438 24.83 -22.09 0.64
CA TYR A 438 25.40 -22.27 1.98
C TYR A 438 25.79 -23.72 2.33
N GLU A 439 25.24 -24.71 1.61
CA GLU A 439 25.61 -26.12 1.79
C GLU A 439 26.87 -26.52 1.01
N VAL A 440 27.14 -25.82 -0.10
CA VAL A 440 28.24 -26.16 -1.03
C VAL A 440 29.44 -25.22 -0.91
N LEU A 441 29.26 -24.01 -0.38
CA LEU A 441 30.33 -23.05 -0.11
C LEU A 441 30.62 -22.95 1.39
N ASP A 442 31.85 -23.24 1.78
CA ASP A 442 32.37 -22.92 3.11
C ASP A 442 32.69 -21.41 3.18
N PHE A 443 31.68 -20.63 3.55
CA PHE A 443 31.78 -19.17 3.59
C PHE A 443 32.78 -18.68 4.64
N ASP A 444 32.86 -19.29 5.82
CA ASP A 444 33.78 -18.86 6.88
C ASP A 444 35.26 -19.01 6.44
N SER A 445 35.58 -20.13 5.78
CA SER A 445 36.90 -20.35 5.20
C SER A 445 37.20 -19.36 4.07
N TRP A 446 36.24 -19.13 3.17
CA TRP A 446 36.42 -18.19 2.06
C TRP A 446 36.57 -16.74 2.54
N LEU A 447 35.78 -16.33 3.52
CA LEU A 447 35.82 -15.03 4.18
C LEU A 447 37.20 -14.76 4.78
N SER A 448 37.69 -15.70 5.59
CA SER A 448 38.97 -15.56 6.31
C SER A 448 40.19 -15.63 5.39
N ASN A 449 40.17 -16.54 4.40
CA ASN A 449 41.35 -16.80 3.57
C ASN A 449 41.44 -15.90 2.32
N THR A 450 40.31 -15.33 1.88
CA THR A 450 40.22 -14.55 0.63
C THR A 450 39.69 -13.15 0.89
N LEU A 451 38.43 -13.01 1.31
CA LEU A 451 37.75 -11.70 1.35
C LEU A 451 38.42 -10.70 2.29
N PHE A 452 38.79 -11.11 3.51
CA PHE A 452 39.49 -10.20 4.44
C PHE A 452 40.88 -9.81 3.94
N ARG A 453 41.61 -10.73 3.32
CA ARG A 453 42.91 -10.42 2.72
C ARG A 453 42.79 -9.45 1.55
N GLU A 454 41.73 -9.58 0.76
CA GLU A 454 41.43 -8.64 -0.33
C GLU A 454 41.09 -7.24 0.20
N LEU A 455 40.35 -7.13 1.30
CA LEU A 455 40.06 -5.84 1.94
C LEU A 455 41.31 -5.18 2.56
N GLU A 456 42.28 -5.97 3.04
CA GLU A 456 43.53 -5.47 3.61
C GLU A 456 44.60 -5.15 2.56
N ALA A 457 44.51 -5.74 1.37
CA ALA A 457 45.50 -5.58 0.32
C ALA A 457 45.49 -4.16 -0.26
N SER A 458 46.64 -3.49 -0.21
CA SER A 458 46.85 -2.14 -0.79
C SER A 458 46.64 -2.09 -2.31
N SER A 459 46.58 -3.25 -2.98
CA SER A 459 46.34 -3.39 -4.42
C SER A 459 44.87 -3.30 -4.83
N ILE A 460 43.93 -3.37 -3.89
CA ILE A 460 42.49 -3.22 -4.15
C ILE A 460 42.07 -1.80 -3.74
N SER A 461 42.58 -0.82 -4.50
CA SER A 461 42.17 0.59 -4.39
C SER A 461 40.84 0.89 -5.09
N ASP A 462 40.24 -0.10 -5.75
CA ASP A 462 39.01 0.10 -6.53
C ASP A 462 37.78 -0.03 -5.64
N ALA A 463 37.03 1.07 -5.53
CA ALA A 463 35.80 1.15 -4.75
C ALA A 463 34.77 0.10 -5.17
N MET A 464 34.81 -0.38 -6.43
CA MET A 464 33.94 -1.45 -6.94
C MET A 464 34.07 -2.75 -6.12
N GLN A 465 35.29 -3.26 -5.98
CA GLN A 465 35.51 -4.54 -5.30
C GLN A 465 35.20 -4.42 -3.80
N ARG A 466 35.57 -3.31 -3.17
CA ARG A 466 35.30 -3.06 -1.75
C ARG A 466 33.80 -2.96 -1.46
N ARG A 467 33.04 -2.27 -2.33
CA ARG A 467 31.57 -2.24 -2.28
C ARG A 467 31.00 -3.65 -2.40
N ARG A 468 31.48 -4.42 -3.38
CA ARG A 468 30.97 -5.78 -3.63
C ARG A 468 31.22 -6.73 -2.47
N ILE A 469 32.40 -6.69 -1.87
CA ILE A 469 32.73 -7.52 -0.70
C ILE A 469 31.84 -7.13 0.48
N ALA A 470 31.64 -5.83 0.74
CA ALA A 470 30.72 -5.36 1.80
C ALA A 470 29.28 -5.86 1.58
N TRP A 471 28.77 -5.71 0.37
CA TRP A 471 27.44 -6.17 -0.02
C TRP A 471 27.30 -7.70 0.12
N LEU A 472 28.32 -8.44 -0.35
CA LEU A 472 28.35 -9.90 -0.27
C LEU A 472 28.34 -10.39 1.17
N ILE A 473 29.16 -9.80 2.04
CA ILE A 473 29.14 -10.11 3.49
C ILE A 473 27.74 -9.88 4.04
N GLY A 474 27.09 -8.76 3.70
CA GLY A 474 25.72 -8.44 4.13
C GLY A 474 24.69 -9.53 3.78
N ASN A 475 24.80 -10.14 2.59
CA ASN A 475 23.88 -11.22 2.17
C ASN A 475 24.13 -12.56 2.86
N TRP A 476 25.39 -12.90 3.12
CA TRP A 476 25.76 -14.20 3.71
C TRP A 476 25.57 -14.26 5.21
N VAL A 477 25.75 -13.12 5.87
CA VAL A 477 25.54 -12.92 7.29
C VAL A 477 24.17 -13.38 7.77
N SER A 478 23.12 -13.08 7.01
CA SER A 478 21.74 -13.47 7.36
C SER A 478 21.45 -14.95 7.14
N VAL A 479 22.36 -15.68 6.47
CA VAL A 479 22.17 -17.10 6.12
C VAL A 479 22.92 -18.00 7.11
N LYS A 480 24.26 -17.94 7.10
CA LYS A 480 25.10 -18.81 7.94
C LYS A 480 26.51 -18.26 8.04
N VAL A 481 26.88 -17.84 9.26
CA VAL A 481 28.23 -17.41 9.62
C VAL A 481 28.57 -17.89 11.03
N SER A 482 29.80 -18.37 11.23
CA SER A 482 30.30 -18.77 12.56
C SER A 482 30.31 -17.59 13.54
N SER A 483 30.09 -17.86 14.84
CA SER A 483 30.20 -16.84 15.89
C SER A 483 31.60 -16.22 15.96
N GLU A 484 32.63 -17.01 15.71
CA GLU A 484 34.04 -16.59 15.73
C GLU A 484 34.37 -15.52 14.66
N SER A 485 33.67 -15.52 13.53
CA SER A 485 33.92 -14.58 12.43
C SER A 485 33.18 -13.24 12.60
N ARG A 486 32.21 -13.14 13.52
CA ARG A 486 31.36 -11.95 13.69
C ARG A 486 32.13 -10.69 14.10
N PRO A 487 33.04 -10.73 15.10
CA PRO A 487 33.82 -9.55 15.47
C PRO A 487 34.68 -9.03 14.31
N ALA A 488 35.24 -9.95 13.51
CA ALA A 488 36.02 -9.59 12.33
C ALA A 488 35.15 -8.92 11.25
N ILE A 489 33.92 -9.41 11.03
CA ILE A 489 32.94 -8.80 10.13
C ILE A 489 32.58 -7.38 10.58
N TYR A 490 32.26 -7.19 11.87
CA TYR A 490 31.94 -5.86 12.40
C TYR A 490 33.11 -4.90 12.20
N ASN A 491 34.33 -5.34 12.48
CA ASN A 491 35.53 -4.52 12.28
C ASN A 491 35.75 -4.17 10.79
N ALA A 492 35.53 -5.13 9.89
CA ALA A 492 35.67 -4.92 8.45
C ALA A 492 34.65 -3.88 7.94
N LEU A 493 33.36 -4.06 8.27
CA LEU A 493 32.30 -3.12 7.90
C LEU A 493 32.53 -1.72 8.52
N THR A 494 32.97 -1.67 9.78
CA THR A 494 33.34 -0.40 10.45
C THR A 494 34.48 0.32 9.75
N THR A 495 35.48 -0.43 9.30
CA THR A 495 36.59 0.14 8.54
C THR A 495 36.14 0.69 7.18
N LEU A 496 35.17 0.04 6.52
CA LEU A 496 34.59 0.48 5.25
C LEU A 496 33.63 1.68 5.38
N MET A 497 33.25 2.07 6.59
CA MET A 497 32.44 3.28 6.86
C MET A 497 33.27 4.56 7.01
N ARG A 498 34.61 4.45 7.10
CA ARG A 498 35.52 5.59 7.31
C ARG A 498 35.43 6.59 6.15
N SER A 499 35.68 7.86 6.45
CA SER A 499 35.60 8.97 5.48
C SER A 499 36.61 8.90 4.32
N GLY A 500 37.65 8.06 4.42
CA GLY A 500 38.59 7.80 3.33
C GLY A 500 38.02 6.91 2.21
N GLU A 501 36.86 6.31 2.42
CA GLU A 501 36.18 5.45 1.45
C GLU A 501 35.25 6.21 0.52
N ALA A 502 35.01 5.67 -0.68
CA ALA A 502 34.01 6.19 -1.59
C ALA A 502 32.61 6.14 -0.94
N MET A 503 31.77 7.13 -1.22
CA MET A 503 30.42 7.26 -0.66
C MET A 503 29.61 5.95 -0.78
N ILE A 504 29.65 5.33 -1.95
CA ILE A 504 28.90 4.08 -2.22
C ILE A 504 29.34 2.90 -1.35
N VAL A 505 30.63 2.83 -1.00
CA VAL A 505 31.20 1.78 -0.15
C VAL A 505 30.69 1.97 1.27
N ARG A 506 30.67 3.22 1.74
CA ARG A 506 30.18 3.59 3.07
C ARG A 506 28.68 3.32 3.20
N LEU A 507 27.88 3.72 2.20
CA LEU A 507 26.45 3.43 2.15
C LEU A 507 26.17 1.93 2.16
N THR A 508 26.91 1.16 1.35
CA THR A 508 26.78 -0.30 1.31
C THR A 508 27.19 -0.94 2.65
N ALA A 509 28.27 -0.47 3.28
CA ALA A 509 28.72 -0.98 4.57
C ALA A 509 27.70 -0.73 5.69
N VAL A 510 27.08 0.46 5.73
CA VAL A 510 25.99 0.78 6.66
C VAL A 510 24.80 -0.14 6.42
N HIS A 511 24.40 -0.32 5.16
CA HIS A 511 23.29 -1.20 4.82
C HIS A 511 23.57 -2.66 5.20
N SER A 512 24.76 -3.19 4.89
CA SER A 512 25.15 -4.55 5.25
C SER A 512 25.21 -4.75 6.77
N LEU A 513 25.66 -3.74 7.52
CA LEU A 513 25.61 -3.76 9.00
C LEU A 513 24.17 -3.74 9.49
N HIS A 514 23.30 -2.92 8.90
CA HIS A 514 21.88 -2.88 9.26
C HIS A 514 21.20 -4.24 9.04
N SER A 515 21.43 -4.87 7.89
CA SER A 515 20.94 -6.21 7.57
C SER A 515 21.45 -7.27 8.55
N TYR A 516 22.70 -7.15 9.03
CA TYR A 516 23.24 -7.99 10.09
C TYR A 516 22.40 -7.87 11.38
N ILE A 517 22.16 -6.64 11.82
CA ILE A 517 21.49 -6.32 13.09
C ILE A 517 20.00 -6.70 13.04
N LEU A 518 19.37 -6.59 11.87
CA LEU A 518 17.97 -6.95 11.63
C LEU A 518 17.73 -8.42 11.28
N GLY A 519 18.73 -9.15 10.79
CA GLY A 519 18.63 -10.56 10.42
C GLY A 519 17.98 -11.39 11.54
N HIS A 520 16.94 -12.14 11.20
CA HIS A 520 15.99 -12.74 12.15
C HIS A 520 16.63 -13.46 13.37
N ASP A 521 16.29 -12.94 14.55
CA ASP A 521 16.16 -13.50 15.91
C ASP A 521 17.26 -14.24 16.69
N TRP A 522 18.43 -14.67 16.17
CA TRP A 522 19.36 -15.44 17.05
C TRP A 522 20.88 -15.20 16.90
N GLY A 523 21.34 -14.26 16.07
CA GLY A 523 22.79 -14.10 15.77
C GLY A 523 23.50 -12.86 16.33
N PHE A 524 22.78 -11.80 16.69
CA PHE A 524 23.43 -10.56 17.14
C PHE A 524 23.82 -10.65 18.62
N GLU A 525 25.12 -10.81 18.87
CA GLU A 525 25.71 -10.79 20.21
C GLU A 525 26.25 -9.38 20.49
N THR A 526 25.63 -8.69 21.45
CA THR A 526 25.98 -7.32 21.85
C THR A 526 27.42 -7.21 22.36
N GLU A 527 27.93 -8.25 23.04
CA GLU A 527 29.27 -8.28 23.62
C GLU A 527 30.35 -8.19 22.52
N ASP A 528 30.12 -8.84 21.39
CA ASP A 528 31.02 -8.83 20.23
C ASP A 528 31.07 -7.46 19.53
N PHE A 529 29.95 -6.72 19.57
CA PHE A 529 29.83 -5.41 18.91
C PHE A 529 30.22 -4.24 19.82
N LEU A 530 30.14 -4.41 21.14
CA LEU A 530 30.37 -3.36 22.13
C LEU A 530 31.70 -2.59 21.95
N PRO A 531 32.84 -3.22 21.62
CA PRO A 531 34.11 -2.50 21.43
C PRO A 531 34.08 -1.50 20.25
N LEU A 532 33.22 -1.75 19.26
CA LEU A 532 33.14 -0.97 18.02
C LEU A 532 31.96 0.02 18.02
N LEU A 533 31.08 -0.05 19.02
CA LEU A 533 29.82 0.71 19.06
C LEU A 533 30.05 2.22 18.91
N HIS A 534 30.95 2.80 19.70
CA HIS A 534 31.18 4.25 19.70
C HIS A 534 31.69 4.73 18.34
N ASP A 535 32.71 4.06 17.81
CA ASP A 535 33.30 4.39 16.52
C ASP A 535 32.28 4.23 15.39
N THR A 536 31.49 3.15 15.43
CA THR A 536 30.45 2.89 14.44
C THR A 536 29.36 3.97 14.44
N VAL A 537 28.82 4.31 15.61
CA VAL A 537 27.79 5.36 15.73
C VAL A 537 28.31 6.72 15.26
N ASN A 538 29.56 7.07 15.58
CA ASN A 538 30.17 8.31 15.11
C ASN A 538 30.32 8.34 13.59
N LEU A 539 30.77 7.23 12.98
CA LEU A 539 30.91 7.12 11.52
C LEU A 539 29.57 7.19 10.80
N ILE A 540 28.53 6.56 11.35
CA ILE A 540 27.17 6.61 10.79
C ILE A 540 26.58 8.02 10.94
N ALA A 541 26.78 8.69 12.08
CA ALA A 541 26.34 10.06 12.30
C ALA A 541 27.06 11.06 11.38
N GLN A 542 28.36 10.84 11.13
CA GLN A 542 29.12 11.62 10.15
C GLN A 542 28.55 11.42 8.74
N LEU A 543 28.32 10.17 8.32
CA LEU A 543 27.74 9.86 7.02
C LEU A 543 26.36 10.51 6.84
N LEU A 544 25.52 10.52 7.89
CA LEU A 544 24.21 11.17 7.88
C LEU A 544 24.31 12.68 7.55
N GLY A 545 25.37 13.35 8.01
CA GLY A 545 25.63 14.76 7.74
C GLY A 545 26.19 15.05 6.34
N GLU A 546 26.72 14.04 5.65
CA GLU A 546 27.32 14.17 4.31
C GLU A 546 26.36 13.81 3.18
N VAL A 547 25.34 13.00 3.47
CA VAL A 547 24.32 12.55 2.52
C VAL A 547 23.28 13.64 2.25
N GLU A 548 22.91 13.84 0.99
CA GLU A 548 21.92 14.85 0.57
C GLU A 548 20.51 14.27 0.36
N GLU A 549 20.41 13.04 -0.17
CA GLU A 549 19.15 12.36 -0.49
C GLU A 549 18.35 12.00 0.77
N ALA A 550 17.06 12.36 0.78
CA ALA A 550 16.19 12.16 1.94
C ALA A 550 15.97 10.67 2.26
N GLU A 551 15.82 9.82 1.25
CA GLU A 551 15.65 8.38 1.43
C GLU A 551 16.92 7.74 2.03
N ARG A 552 18.11 8.21 1.62
CA ARG A 552 19.39 7.75 2.13
C ARG A 552 19.56 8.12 3.60
N ARG A 553 19.23 9.36 3.98
CA ARG A 553 19.19 9.78 5.38
C ARG A 553 18.27 8.89 6.21
N MET A 554 17.09 8.56 5.69
CA MET A 554 16.15 7.69 6.39
C MET A 554 16.71 6.28 6.62
N ARG A 555 17.35 5.67 5.62
CA ARG A 555 18.00 4.35 5.77
C ARG A 555 19.12 4.37 6.81
N ILE A 556 19.92 5.42 6.83
CA ILE A 556 20.99 5.63 7.82
C ILE A 556 20.41 5.80 9.22
N ILE A 557 19.34 6.60 9.36
CA ILE A 557 18.63 6.77 10.63
C ILE A 557 18.04 5.45 11.10
N ASN A 558 17.43 4.66 10.22
CA ASN A 558 16.89 3.35 10.56
C ASN A 558 17.98 2.39 11.05
N CYS A 559 19.19 2.44 10.47
CA CYS A 559 20.33 1.69 10.97
C CYS A 559 20.70 2.10 12.41
N LEU A 560 20.79 3.40 12.68
CA LEU A 560 21.02 3.91 14.04
C LEU A 560 19.93 3.47 15.01
N SER A 561 18.66 3.58 14.62
CA SER A 561 17.52 3.15 15.43
C SER A 561 17.59 1.66 15.77
N SER A 562 17.91 0.81 14.79
CA SER A 562 18.06 -0.64 15.02
C SER A 562 19.24 -0.97 15.94
N ILE A 563 20.36 -0.23 15.84
CA ILE A 563 21.48 -0.38 16.78
C ILE A 563 21.00 -0.07 18.20
N VAL A 564 20.31 1.07 18.39
CA VAL A 564 19.81 1.50 19.70
C VAL A 564 18.83 0.48 20.29
N GLU A 565 17.85 0.03 19.50
CA GLU A 565 16.84 -0.94 19.94
C GLU A 565 17.46 -2.27 20.38
N ARG A 566 18.40 -2.81 19.59
CA ARG A 566 19.05 -4.09 19.93
C ARG A 566 19.91 -3.99 21.19
N MET A 567 20.57 -2.86 21.40
CA MET A 567 21.34 -2.61 22.62
C MET A 567 20.44 -2.46 23.86
N GLU A 568 19.18 -2.03 23.69
CA GLU A 568 18.20 -1.88 24.79
C GLU A 568 17.64 -3.22 25.29
N GLN A 569 17.49 -4.23 24.41
CA GLN A 569 16.82 -5.49 24.75
C GLN A 569 17.58 -6.38 25.76
N GLN A 570 18.89 -6.16 25.98
CA GLN A 570 19.67 -6.95 26.94
C GLN A 570 19.63 -6.39 28.37
N ALA A 571 19.32 -7.27 29.34
CA ALA A 571 18.95 -6.94 30.72
C ALA A 571 19.95 -6.10 31.53
N SER A 572 21.25 -6.12 31.19
CA SER A 572 22.28 -5.30 31.84
C SER A 572 22.17 -3.81 31.45
N TRP A 573 21.79 -3.54 30.20
CA TRP A 573 21.66 -2.18 29.66
C TRP A 573 20.31 -1.55 29.97
N ARG A 574 19.23 -2.32 30.16
CA ARG A 574 17.95 -1.73 30.61
C ARG A 574 18.12 -0.89 31.87
N HIS A 575 18.83 -1.35 32.89
CA HIS A 575 18.98 -0.56 34.11
C HIS A 575 19.94 0.63 33.91
N SER A 576 21.07 0.45 33.24
CA SER A 576 22.06 1.53 33.04
C SER A 576 21.67 2.55 31.97
N VAL A 577 21.01 2.15 30.87
CA VAL A 577 20.50 3.03 29.81
C VAL A 577 19.15 3.62 30.15
N LEU A 578 18.20 2.92 30.79
CA LEU A 578 17.02 3.63 31.31
C LEU A 578 17.41 4.57 32.46
N MET A 579 18.36 4.24 33.34
CA MET A 579 18.78 5.20 34.37
C MET A 579 19.61 6.34 33.79
N SER A 580 20.48 6.11 32.80
CA SER A 580 21.22 7.19 32.15
C SER A 580 20.33 8.00 31.21
N LEU A 581 19.50 7.40 30.34
CA LEU A 581 18.56 8.14 29.50
C LEU A 581 17.41 8.76 30.29
N LYS A 582 16.85 8.18 31.36
CA LYS A 582 15.86 8.89 32.20
C LYS A 582 16.48 10.04 32.98
N SER A 583 17.70 9.88 33.50
CA SER A 583 18.39 10.99 34.17
C SER A 583 18.90 12.07 33.20
N THR A 584 19.09 11.74 31.91
CA THR A 584 19.57 12.66 30.86
C THR A 584 18.47 13.05 29.85
N SER A 585 17.25 12.52 29.93
CA SER A 585 16.14 12.75 28.97
C SER A 585 15.73 14.21 28.96
N SER A 586 15.73 14.82 30.14
CA SER A 586 15.54 16.26 30.31
C SER A 586 16.53 17.10 29.49
N GLY A 587 17.74 16.60 29.23
CA GLY A 587 18.74 17.23 28.37
C GLY A 587 18.41 17.20 26.87
N LEU A 588 17.52 16.30 26.43
CA LEU A 588 17.07 16.17 25.04
C LEU A 588 15.78 16.96 24.75
N HIS A 589 15.06 17.39 25.79
CA HIS A 589 13.82 18.16 25.64
C HIS A 589 13.98 19.42 24.74
N PRO A 590 15.08 20.19 24.82
CA PRO A 590 15.26 21.35 23.93
C PRO A 590 15.29 21.01 22.43
N LEU A 591 15.66 19.78 22.07
CA LEU A 591 15.67 19.30 20.69
C LEU A 591 14.34 18.65 20.30
N VAL A 592 13.76 17.84 21.18
CA VAL A 592 12.61 17.00 20.89
C VAL A 592 11.29 17.78 20.93
N LEU A 593 11.13 18.71 21.87
CA LEU A 593 9.87 19.44 22.04
C LEU A 593 9.50 20.33 20.85
N PRO A 594 10.42 21.07 20.20
CA PRO A 594 10.11 21.81 18.98
C PRO A 594 9.66 20.89 17.83
N LEU A 595 10.24 19.69 17.72
CA LEU A 595 9.85 18.69 16.71
C LEU A 595 8.43 18.18 16.99
N ILE A 596 8.11 17.84 18.24
CA ILE A 596 6.75 17.45 18.63
C ILE A 596 5.77 18.58 18.28
N GLN A 597 6.05 19.81 18.72
CA GLN A 597 5.17 20.98 18.46
C GLN A 597 4.90 21.16 16.96
N PHE A 598 5.93 21.04 16.12
CA PHE A 598 5.80 21.17 14.68
C PHE A 598 5.00 20.03 14.04
N SER A 599 5.23 18.79 14.49
CA SER A 599 4.60 17.58 13.93
C SER A 599 3.13 17.45 14.31
N VAL A 600 2.73 17.97 15.49
CA VAL A 600 1.37 17.82 16.03
C VAL A 600 0.48 19.05 15.82
N ASP A 601 0.96 20.09 15.12
CA ASP A 601 0.18 21.28 14.80
C ASP A 601 -0.75 21.04 13.58
N PRO A 602 -2.08 21.00 13.76
CA PRO A 602 -3.03 20.76 12.66
C PRO A 602 -3.03 21.85 11.58
N THR A 603 -2.44 23.02 11.86
CA THR A 603 -2.33 24.11 10.88
C THR A 603 -1.13 23.95 9.95
N SER A 604 -0.19 23.07 10.29
CA SER A 604 0.99 22.77 9.47
C SER A 604 0.63 21.89 8.26
N SER A 605 1.17 22.23 7.08
CA SER A 605 1.05 21.36 5.89
C SER A 605 1.68 19.98 6.09
N SER A 606 2.62 19.86 7.04
CA SER A 606 3.32 18.62 7.35
C SER A 606 2.56 17.71 8.32
N TYR A 607 1.50 18.20 8.97
CA TYR A 607 0.71 17.44 9.95
C TYR A 607 0.22 16.11 9.38
N ALA A 608 -0.28 16.10 8.14
CA ALA A 608 -0.79 14.90 7.48
C ALA A 608 0.26 13.78 7.31
N TYR A 609 1.55 14.10 7.42
CA TYR A 609 2.66 13.15 7.24
C TYR A 609 3.37 12.82 8.55
N LEU A 610 3.41 13.76 9.50
CA LEU A 610 4.25 13.66 10.71
C LEU A 610 3.44 13.45 12.00
N SER A 611 2.11 13.58 11.97
CA SER A 611 1.31 13.55 13.19
C SER A 611 1.42 12.24 13.96
N GLU A 612 1.49 11.10 13.27
CA GLU A 612 1.59 9.78 13.91
C GLU A 612 2.93 9.62 14.64
N ASP A 613 4.04 9.79 13.93
CA ASP A 613 5.39 9.73 14.51
C ASP A 613 5.61 10.79 15.60
N GLY A 614 5.05 11.99 15.41
CA GLY A 614 5.13 13.08 16.38
C GLY A 614 4.40 12.76 17.69
N LEU A 615 3.24 12.10 17.62
CA LEU A 615 2.49 11.66 18.81
C LEU A 615 3.18 10.49 19.52
N ASP A 616 3.75 9.55 18.77
CA ASP A 616 4.53 8.46 19.36
C ASP A 616 5.80 8.98 20.05
N LEU A 617 6.53 9.90 19.41
CA LEU A 617 7.68 10.57 20.01
C LEU A 617 7.29 11.31 21.30
N TRP A 618 6.15 12.00 21.29
CA TRP A 618 5.64 12.67 22.48
C TRP A 618 5.29 11.69 23.60
N TRP A 619 4.58 10.61 23.29
CA TRP A 619 4.23 9.60 24.27
C TRP A 619 5.46 8.93 24.89
N VAL A 620 6.45 8.54 24.07
CA VAL A 620 7.72 7.96 24.53
C VAL A 620 8.51 8.96 25.38
N THR A 621 8.51 10.24 25.01
CA THR A 621 9.16 11.30 25.80
C THR A 621 8.57 11.38 27.20
N LEU A 622 7.23 11.33 27.34
CA LEU A 622 6.56 11.37 28.64
C LEU A 622 6.83 10.13 29.49
N GLN A 623 6.87 8.94 28.89
CA GLN A 623 7.19 7.69 29.61
C GLN A 623 8.60 7.65 30.20
N ASN A 624 9.53 8.38 29.59
CA ASN A 624 10.94 8.44 29.98
C ASN A 624 11.29 9.72 30.76
N THR A 625 10.29 10.51 31.14
CA THR A 625 10.46 11.72 31.94
C THR A 625 10.21 11.40 33.42
N ASP A 626 11.15 11.77 34.29
CA ASP A 626 11.01 11.54 35.74
C ASP A 626 10.12 12.58 36.44
N ARG A 627 10.05 13.82 35.90
CA ARG A 627 9.26 14.94 36.43
C ARG A 627 8.77 15.86 35.32
N LEU A 628 7.57 16.41 35.48
CA LEU A 628 7.03 17.38 34.53
C LEU A 628 7.85 18.69 34.52
N THR A 629 8.56 18.98 33.42
CA THR A 629 9.27 20.26 33.23
C THR A 629 8.32 21.34 32.71
N SER A 630 8.70 22.62 32.85
CA SER A 630 7.89 23.74 32.34
C SER A 630 7.72 23.71 30.82
N GLU A 631 8.71 23.23 30.05
CA GLU A 631 8.56 23.13 28.60
C GLU A 631 7.59 22.01 28.21
N LEU A 632 7.65 20.86 28.88
CA LEU A 632 6.70 19.75 28.66
C LEU A 632 5.27 20.11 29.05
N ALA A 633 5.11 20.89 30.12
CA ALA A 633 3.82 21.44 30.53
C ALA A 633 3.21 22.35 29.45
N SER A 634 4.04 23.15 28.77
CA SER A 634 3.56 24.12 27.76
C SER A 634 2.93 23.49 26.52
N ILE A 635 3.29 22.24 26.20
CA ILE A 635 2.74 21.54 25.02
C ILE A 635 1.47 20.76 25.32
N MET A 636 1.10 20.57 26.60
CA MET A 636 -0.09 19.82 26.98
C MET A 636 -1.38 20.39 26.35
N ASP A 637 -1.46 21.71 26.18
CA ASP A 637 -2.54 22.40 25.47
C ASP A 637 -2.79 21.85 24.06
N ALA A 638 -1.73 21.44 23.36
CA ALA A 638 -1.85 20.86 22.03
C ALA A 638 -2.57 19.50 22.09
N ALA A 639 -2.31 18.67 23.12
CA ALA A 639 -2.97 17.38 23.28
C ALA A 639 -4.47 17.55 23.55
N VAL A 640 -4.86 18.56 24.35
CA VAL A 640 -6.28 18.87 24.60
C VAL A 640 -6.96 19.35 23.31
N LYS A 641 -6.31 20.21 22.51
CA LYS A 641 -6.83 20.67 21.21
C LYS A 641 -6.96 19.54 20.19
N LEU A 642 -6.05 18.56 20.20
CA LEU A 642 -6.10 17.41 19.30
C LEU A 642 -7.34 16.54 19.51
N LEU A 643 -7.96 16.58 20.70
CA LEU A 643 -9.25 15.90 20.93
C LEU A 643 -10.38 16.44 20.04
N ASP A 644 -10.28 17.67 19.53
CA ASP A 644 -11.26 18.25 18.59
C ASP A 644 -11.20 17.59 17.20
N TYR A 645 -10.05 17.02 16.86
CA TYR A 645 -9.80 16.34 15.60
C TYR A 645 -9.97 14.85 15.86
N GLY A 646 -11.20 14.33 15.71
CA GLY A 646 -11.56 12.91 15.89
C GLY A 646 -10.93 11.97 14.84
N SER A 647 -9.60 11.97 14.75
CA SER A 647 -8.75 11.23 13.82
C SER A 647 -8.40 9.83 14.34
N ASP A 648 -7.69 9.06 13.51
CA ASP A 648 -7.11 7.76 13.88
C ASP A 648 -6.11 7.85 15.06
N SER A 649 -5.59 9.06 15.36
CA SER A 649 -4.61 9.32 16.42
C SER A 649 -5.21 9.59 17.81
N PHE A 650 -6.54 9.48 17.93
CA PHE A 650 -7.27 9.76 19.17
C PHE A 650 -6.81 8.89 20.36
N VAL A 651 -6.54 7.61 20.11
CA VAL A 651 -6.11 6.67 21.17
C VAL A 651 -4.75 7.06 21.75
N VAL A 652 -3.80 7.46 20.90
CA VAL A 652 -2.47 7.90 21.34
C VAL A 652 -2.56 9.21 22.10
N THR A 653 -3.41 10.14 21.64
CA THR A 653 -3.68 11.40 22.34
C THR A 653 -4.21 11.17 23.76
N LEU A 654 -5.12 10.21 23.95
CA LEU A 654 -5.59 9.82 25.29
C LEU A 654 -4.47 9.25 26.16
N ARG A 655 -3.56 8.44 25.61
CA ARG A 655 -2.39 7.89 26.33
C ARG A 655 -1.36 8.97 26.71
N ILE A 656 -1.21 10.00 25.87
CA ILE A 656 -0.40 11.18 26.18
C ILE A 656 -1.00 11.90 27.38
N LEU A 657 -2.31 12.18 27.37
CA LEU A 657 -3.00 12.80 28.51
C LEU A 657 -2.92 11.92 29.77
N GLU A 658 -3.05 10.60 29.63
CA GLU A 658 -2.86 9.63 30.71
C GLU A 658 -1.48 9.78 31.34
N SER A 659 -0.43 9.88 30.52
CA SER A 659 0.95 10.04 30.97
C SER A 659 1.16 11.36 31.73
N TYR A 660 0.53 12.46 31.29
CA TYR A 660 0.56 13.73 32.03
C TYR A 660 -0.10 13.63 33.41
N ILE A 661 -1.26 12.99 33.50
CA ILE A 661 -1.99 12.80 34.76
C ILE A 661 -1.19 11.90 35.73
N ILE A 662 -0.48 10.90 35.23
CA ILE A 662 0.40 10.04 36.04
C ILE A 662 1.60 10.84 36.57
N LEU A 663 2.19 11.71 35.76
CA LEU A 663 3.37 12.50 36.14
C LEU A 663 3.05 13.59 37.18
N ASP A 664 2.00 14.38 36.95
CA ASP A 664 1.54 15.38 37.91
C ASP A 664 0.01 15.61 37.75
N PRO A 665 -0.82 14.95 38.56
CA PRO A 665 -2.28 15.08 38.46
C PRO A 665 -2.77 16.46 38.92
N ILE A 666 -2.04 17.13 39.82
CA ILE A 666 -2.47 18.43 40.37
C ILE A 666 -2.28 19.51 39.29
N PHE A 667 -1.09 19.58 38.71
CA PHE A 667 -0.79 20.56 37.65
C PHE A 667 -1.65 20.34 36.40
N SER A 668 -1.81 19.08 35.99
CA SER A 668 -2.57 18.71 34.79
C SER A 668 -4.03 19.15 34.86
N LEU A 669 -4.64 19.05 36.04
CA LEU A 669 -6.04 19.42 36.25
C LEU A 669 -6.21 20.93 36.46
N GLN A 670 -5.39 21.60 37.27
CA GLN A 670 -5.58 23.02 37.62
C GLN A 670 -5.65 23.99 36.42
N ASN A 671 -5.00 23.65 35.30
CA ASN A 671 -4.89 24.54 34.14
C ASN A 671 -5.79 24.13 32.96
N HIS A 672 -6.26 22.87 32.90
CA HIS A 672 -6.93 22.33 31.71
C HIS A 672 -8.21 21.51 32.01
N ASP A 673 -8.63 21.44 33.28
CA ASP A 673 -9.77 20.65 33.75
C ASP A 673 -11.09 20.97 33.02
N GLN A 674 -11.48 22.24 32.91
CA GLN A 674 -12.76 22.62 32.32
C GLN A 674 -12.82 22.29 30.82
N ALA A 675 -11.76 22.61 30.07
CA ALA A 675 -11.68 22.34 28.64
C ALA A 675 -11.71 20.83 28.37
N MET A 676 -10.88 20.06 29.10
CA MET A 676 -10.80 18.61 28.96
C MET A 676 -12.15 17.93 29.30
N MET A 677 -12.77 18.30 30.43
CA MET A 677 -14.03 17.71 30.88
C MET A 677 -15.22 18.09 29.98
N SER A 678 -15.23 19.29 29.40
CA SER A 678 -16.23 19.68 28.40
C SER A 678 -16.09 18.87 27.12
N ARG A 679 -14.85 18.65 26.65
CA ARG A 679 -14.61 17.83 25.46
C ARG A 679 -14.97 16.37 25.65
N PHE A 680 -14.68 15.79 26.81
CA PHE A 680 -15.14 14.44 27.11
C PHE A 680 -16.67 14.35 27.09
N ALA A 681 -17.39 15.36 27.58
CA ALA A 681 -18.85 15.39 27.50
C ALA A 681 -19.34 15.44 26.04
N ASP A 682 -18.78 16.33 25.22
CA ASP A 682 -19.11 16.44 23.79
C ASP A 682 -18.89 15.11 23.05
N LEU A 683 -17.72 14.49 23.24
CA LEU A 683 -17.34 13.25 22.57
C LEU A 683 -18.18 12.04 23.00
N LEU A 684 -18.52 11.94 24.28
CA LEU A 684 -19.40 10.88 24.81
C LEU A 684 -20.86 11.07 24.39
N SER A 685 -21.27 12.30 24.05
CA SER A 685 -22.61 12.58 23.50
C SER A 685 -22.73 12.26 21.99
N GLY A 686 -21.60 12.07 21.31
CA GLY A 686 -21.51 11.82 19.86
C GLY A 686 -21.37 10.35 19.44
N ILE A 687 -21.09 10.11 18.15
CA ILE A 687 -21.20 8.80 17.46
C ILE A 687 -19.98 7.86 17.66
N GLN A 688 -18.91 8.26 18.37
CA GLN A 688 -17.67 7.46 18.44
C GLN A 688 -17.67 6.43 19.60
N ILE A 689 -18.44 5.35 19.44
CA ILE A 689 -18.46 4.18 20.37
C ILE A 689 -17.06 3.60 20.62
N ARG A 690 -16.12 3.75 19.66
CA ARG A 690 -14.73 3.26 19.78
C ARG A 690 -13.87 4.05 20.78
N ALA A 691 -14.19 5.32 21.02
CA ALA A 691 -13.44 6.23 21.89
C ALA A 691 -13.93 6.23 23.35
N ALA A 692 -15.20 5.89 23.58
CA ALA A 692 -15.85 5.99 24.89
C ALA A 692 -15.10 5.26 26.00
N ARG A 693 -14.62 4.04 25.73
CA ARG A 693 -13.84 3.26 26.71
C ARG A 693 -12.55 3.99 27.13
N GLY A 694 -11.79 4.52 26.18
CA GLY A 694 -10.54 5.22 26.48
C GLY A 694 -10.77 6.49 27.30
N ILE A 695 -11.80 7.26 26.95
CA ILE A 695 -12.20 8.46 27.70
C ILE A 695 -12.59 8.07 29.14
N LEU A 696 -13.44 7.06 29.30
CA LEU A 696 -13.89 6.62 30.63
C LEU A 696 -12.74 6.09 31.49
N GLN A 697 -11.78 5.38 30.89
CA GLN A 697 -10.56 4.95 31.59
C GLN A 697 -9.71 6.13 32.06
N LEU A 698 -9.57 7.17 31.23
CA LEU A 698 -8.84 8.37 31.59
C LEU A 698 -9.55 9.14 32.71
N VAL A 699 -10.87 9.32 32.62
CA VAL A 699 -11.68 9.93 33.69
C VAL A 699 -11.59 9.09 34.97
N GLU A 700 -11.66 7.77 34.87
CA GLU A 700 -11.47 6.87 36.00
C GLU A 700 -10.08 7.03 36.63
N MET A 701 -9.02 7.24 35.83
CA MET A 701 -7.68 7.53 36.33
C MET A 701 -7.62 8.86 37.07
N ILE A 702 -8.26 9.90 36.54
CA ILE A 702 -8.37 11.21 37.21
C ILE A 702 -8.99 11.04 38.61
N THR A 703 -10.07 10.26 38.73
CA THR A 703 -10.71 9.99 40.03
C THR A 703 -9.82 9.22 41.02
N GLN A 704 -8.77 8.54 40.55
CA GLN A 704 -7.80 7.83 41.41
C GLN A 704 -6.61 8.70 41.78
N ALA A 705 -6.15 9.51 40.84
CA ALA A 705 -4.90 10.26 40.95
C ALA A 705 -5.06 11.60 41.69
N ALA A 706 -6.25 12.19 41.65
CA ALA A 706 -6.53 13.50 42.22
C ALA A 706 -7.65 13.45 43.27
N PRO A 707 -7.62 14.37 44.26
CA PRO A 707 -8.73 14.54 45.20
C PRO A 707 -9.93 15.22 44.51
N ILE A 708 -11.15 14.98 45.02
CA ILE A 708 -12.41 15.37 44.37
C ILE A 708 -12.59 16.89 44.25
N GLU A 709 -11.93 17.67 45.10
CA GLU A 709 -11.97 19.13 45.05
C GLU A 709 -11.39 19.70 43.75
N LEU A 710 -10.49 18.96 43.08
CA LEU A 710 -9.87 19.39 41.82
C LEU A 710 -10.74 19.08 40.60
N TYR A 711 -11.36 17.90 40.51
CA TYR A 711 -12.11 17.49 39.31
C TYR A 711 -13.63 17.59 39.46
N GLY A 712 -14.15 17.52 40.69
CA GLY A 712 -15.59 17.44 40.97
C GLY A 712 -16.37 18.62 40.41
N PRO A 713 -16.06 19.88 40.78
CA PRO A 713 -16.78 21.06 40.28
C PRO A 713 -16.80 21.17 38.75
N GLN A 714 -15.69 20.83 38.10
CA GLN A 714 -15.58 20.91 36.64
C GLN A 714 -16.32 19.77 35.94
N MET A 715 -16.24 18.54 36.46
CA MET A 715 -16.99 17.39 35.93
C MET A 715 -18.51 17.62 36.00
N MET A 716 -18.99 18.35 37.01
CA MET A 716 -20.39 18.73 37.15
C MET A 716 -20.77 19.88 36.22
N SER A 717 -19.98 20.97 36.20
CA SER A 717 -20.28 22.16 35.40
C SER A 717 -20.11 21.96 33.89
N SER A 718 -19.22 21.06 33.46
CA SER A 718 -19.03 20.71 32.05
C SER A 718 -20.16 19.85 31.48
N GLY A 719 -21.03 19.30 32.33
CA GLY A 719 -22.06 18.35 31.93
C GLY A 719 -21.54 16.93 31.64
N LEU A 720 -20.28 16.62 31.96
CA LEU A 720 -19.71 15.28 31.78
C LEU A 720 -20.48 14.24 32.60
N MET A 721 -20.69 14.51 33.90
CA MET A 721 -21.45 13.60 34.76
C MET A 721 -22.89 13.40 34.26
N LEU A 722 -23.55 14.48 33.81
CA LEU A 722 -24.89 14.41 33.25
C LEU A 722 -24.94 13.54 31.98
N THR A 723 -23.97 13.72 31.09
CA THR A 723 -23.85 12.95 29.85
C THR A 723 -23.65 11.47 30.17
N MET A 724 -22.76 11.14 31.10
CA MET A 724 -22.54 9.77 31.55
C MET A 724 -23.79 9.12 32.14
N ILE A 725 -24.55 9.84 32.98
CA ILE A 725 -25.82 9.36 33.55
C ILE A 725 -26.84 9.09 32.44
N LYS A 726 -26.99 10.05 31.51
CA LYS A 726 -27.88 9.90 30.35
C LYS A 726 -27.52 8.68 29.53
N THR A 727 -26.26 8.58 29.09
CA THR A 727 -25.79 7.52 28.18
C THR A 727 -25.84 6.14 28.84
N ALA A 728 -25.53 6.02 30.13
CA ALA A 728 -25.64 4.76 30.86
C ALA A 728 -27.11 4.27 30.98
N MET A 729 -28.07 5.19 30.98
CA MET A 729 -29.50 4.89 31.07
C MET A 729 -30.16 4.58 29.71
N GLU A 730 -29.49 4.85 28.59
CA GLU A 730 -29.99 4.55 27.25
C GLU A 730 -29.71 3.08 26.85
N THR A 731 -30.61 2.47 26.07
CA THR A 731 -30.55 1.02 25.73
C THR A 731 -29.64 0.68 24.55
N ASN A 732 -29.13 1.68 23.81
CA ASN A 732 -28.42 1.46 22.54
C ASN A 732 -26.91 1.27 22.67
N GLU A 733 -26.34 1.43 23.87
CA GLU A 733 -24.89 1.30 24.09
C GLU A 733 -24.42 -0.15 24.27
N GLN A 734 -23.17 -0.41 23.89
CA GLN A 734 -22.55 -1.74 24.05
C GLN A 734 -22.40 -2.08 25.54
N LEU A 735 -22.91 -3.24 25.94
CA LEU A 735 -23.01 -3.68 27.36
C LEU A 735 -21.70 -3.56 28.14
N HIS A 736 -20.55 -3.83 27.50
CA HIS A 736 -19.24 -3.74 28.14
C HIS A 736 -18.74 -2.31 28.37
N VAL A 737 -19.25 -1.31 27.64
CA VAL A 737 -18.91 0.11 27.84
C VAL A 737 -19.74 0.69 28.99
N VAL A 738 -21.00 0.26 29.12
CA VAL A 738 -21.90 0.63 30.23
C VAL A 738 -21.28 0.34 31.61
N ALA A 739 -20.52 -0.76 31.74
CA ALA A 739 -19.79 -1.09 32.96
C ALA A 739 -18.76 -0.01 33.38
N PHE A 740 -18.10 0.65 32.42
CA PHE A 740 -17.14 1.72 32.70
C PHE A 740 -17.83 3.03 33.11
N TYR A 741 -19.02 3.31 32.60
CA TYR A 741 -19.81 4.44 33.10
C TYR A 741 -20.17 4.25 34.58
N PHE A 742 -20.61 3.04 34.96
CA PHE A 742 -20.90 2.70 36.35
C PHE A 742 -19.66 2.70 37.25
N SER A 743 -18.48 2.27 36.75
CA SER A 743 -17.25 2.31 37.55
C SER A 743 -16.84 3.72 37.94
N VAL A 744 -16.91 4.67 36.99
CA VAL A 744 -16.63 6.09 37.25
C VAL A 744 -17.68 6.68 38.20
N MET A 745 -18.98 6.43 37.97
CA MET A 745 -20.04 6.86 38.88
C MET A 745 -19.83 6.34 40.29
N ALA A 746 -19.48 5.06 40.43
CA ALA A 746 -19.21 4.45 41.72
C ALA A 746 -18.06 5.14 42.46
N ARG A 747 -16.98 5.52 41.77
CA ARG A 747 -15.87 6.30 42.36
C ARG A 747 -16.34 7.67 42.86
N VAL A 748 -17.12 8.38 42.06
CA VAL A 748 -17.66 9.70 42.43
C VAL A 748 -18.59 9.59 43.64
N ILE A 749 -19.47 8.58 43.68
CA ILE A 749 -20.36 8.32 44.84
C ILE A 749 -19.54 8.07 46.11
N MET A 750 -18.47 7.27 46.02
CA MET A 750 -17.61 6.97 47.16
C MET A 750 -16.81 8.18 47.64
N ALA A 751 -16.51 9.14 46.74
CA ALA A 751 -15.74 10.34 47.05
C ALA A 751 -16.62 11.50 47.57
N ASP A 752 -17.74 11.79 46.90
CA ASP A 752 -18.71 12.81 47.30
C ASP A 752 -20.13 12.44 46.83
N ARG A 753 -20.78 11.62 47.67
CA ARG A 753 -22.17 11.21 47.49
C ARG A 753 -23.15 12.38 47.39
N VAL A 754 -22.94 13.45 48.15
CA VAL A 754 -23.93 14.55 48.25
C VAL A 754 -23.99 15.30 46.93
N SER A 755 -22.84 15.65 46.36
CA SER A 755 -22.77 16.32 45.06
C SER A 755 -23.29 15.41 43.93
N PHE A 756 -23.03 14.10 43.99
CA PHE A 756 -23.58 13.15 43.02
C PHE A 756 -25.12 13.16 43.01
N LEU A 757 -25.76 13.11 44.19
CA LEU A 757 -27.22 13.14 44.30
C LEU A 757 -27.83 14.46 43.82
N GLN A 758 -27.16 15.60 44.05
CA GLN A 758 -27.60 16.90 43.53
C GLN A 758 -27.61 16.94 42.00
N VAL A 759 -26.58 16.39 41.36
CA VAL A 759 -26.53 16.33 39.89
C VAL A 759 -27.49 15.29 39.32
N LEU A 760 -27.73 14.19 40.03
CA LEU A 760 -28.79 13.25 39.66
C LEU A 760 -30.16 13.94 39.66
N GLN A 761 -30.46 14.77 40.66
CA GLN A 761 -31.70 15.57 40.71
C GLN A 761 -31.76 16.62 39.59
N ALA A 762 -30.64 17.25 39.24
CA ALA A 762 -30.56 18.19 38.10
C ALA A 762 -30.72 17.47 36.74
N ALA A 763 -30.29 16.22 36.64
CA ALA A 763 -30.42 15.39 35.44
C ALA A 763 -31.89 15.04 35.13
N ALA A 764 -32.74 14.94 36.16
CA ALA A 764 -34.16 14.62 36.00
C ALA A 764 -34.88 15.57 35.03
N GLY A 765 -34.59 16.88 35.13
CA GLY A 765 -35.14 17.90 34.24
C GLY A 765 -34.71 17.78 32.77
N HIS A 766 -33.47 17.32 32.53
CA HIS A 766 -32.92 17.13 31.18
C HIS A 766 -33.42 15.86 30.50
N LEU A 767 -33.75 14.83 31.28
CA LEU A 767 -34.20 13.52 30.79
C LEU A 767 -35.72 13.37 30.75
N GLY A 768 -36.48 14.41 31.15
CA GLY A 768 -37.94 14.37 31.23
C GLY A 768 -38.47 13.37 32.27
N VAL A 769 -37.68 13.08 33.30
CA VAL A 769 -38.04 12.16 34.39
C VAL A 769 -38.43 12.99 35.61
N GLN A 770 -39.46 12.55 36.36
CA GLN A 770 -39.80 13.19 37.64
C GLN A 770 -38.62 13.08 38.61
N GLN A 771 -38.26 14.16 39.31
CA GLN A 771 -37.11 14.20 40.23
C GLN A 771 -37.12 13.03 41.23
N ASP A 772 -38.30 12.75 41.80
CA ASP A 772 -38.51 11.69 42.79
C ASP A 772 -38.35 10.26 42.23
N LYS A 773 -38.33 10.09 40.90
CA LYS A 773 -38.19 8.77 40.23
C LYS A 773 -36.84 8.58 39.53
N MET A 774 -35.98 9.59 39.57
CA MET A 774 -34.71 9.56 38.82
C MET A 774 -33.74 8.54 39.43
N LEU A 775 -33.67 8.48 40.76
CA LEU A 775 -32.87 7.48 41.47
C LEU A 775 -33.36 6.06 41.21
N ASP A 776 -34.68 5.83 41.27
CA ASP A 776 -35.28 4.54 40.94
C ASP A 776 -34.94 4.07 39.53
N LYS A 777 -35.00 4.97 38.54
CA LYS A 777 -34.69 4.64 37.15
C LYS A 777 -33.20 4.29 36.96
N LEU A 778 -32.30 5.02 37.64
CA LEU A 778 -30.88 4.72 37.61
C LEU A 778 -30.60 3.37 38.28
N LEU A 779 -31.15 3.13 39.48
CA LEU A 779 -30.99 1.88 40.22
C LEU A 779 -31.52 0.68 39.42
N ASN A 780 -32.70 0.79 38.81
CA ASN A 780 -33.25 -0.26 37.96
C ASN A 780 -32.26 -0.62 36.85
N THR A 781 -31.74 0.40 36.15
CA THR A 781 -30.80 0.18 35.05
C THR A 781 -29.46 -0.40 35.54
N TRP A 782 -28.99 0.03 36.71
CA TRP A 782 -27.75 -0.45 37.30
C TRP A 782 -27.86 -1.92 37.74
N PHE A 783 -28.95 -2.28 38.42
CA PHE A 783 -29.22 -3.66 38.82
C PHE A 783 -29.44 -4.58 37.61
N ASP A 784 -30.27 -4.18 36.64
CA ASP A 784 -30.53 -4.95 35.42
C ASP A 784 -29.24 -5.27 34.63
N ARG A 785 -28.23 -4.40 34.75
CA ARG A 785 -26.97 -4.53 34.01
C ARG A 785 -25.79 -4.99 34.86
N PHE A 786 -25.97 -5.26 36.15
CA PHE A 786 -24.90 -5.60 37.07
C PHE A 786 -24.12 -6.85 36.64
N ASP A 787 -24.84 -7.87 36.15
CA ASP A 787 -24.26 -9.13 35.64
C ASP A 787 -23.35 -8.94 34.42
N ASN A 788 -23.47 -7.82 33.69
CA ASN A 788 -22.61 -7.51 32.54
C ASN A 788 -21.25 -6.93 32.95
N ILE A 789 -21.06 -6.58 34.23
CA ILE A 789 -19.78 -6.15 34.76
C ILE A 789 -18.96 -7.42 35.01
N SER A 790 -18.01 -7.73 34.12
CA SER A 790 -17.27 -9.01 34.17
C SER A 790 -16.07 -9.01 35.13
N HIS A 791 -15.46 -7.85 35.39
CA HIS A 791 -14.23 -7.78 36.18
C HIS A 791 -14.51 -7.67 37.70
N PRO A 792 -14.01 -8.58 38.55
CA PRO A 792 -14.33 -8.61 40.00
C PRO A 792 -14.06 -7.30 40.74
N LYS A 793 -12.94 -6.63 40.40
CA LYS A 793 -12.60 -5.28 40.93
C LYS A 793 -13.72 -4.26 40.71
N TYR A 794 -14.34 -4.21 39.52
CA TYR A 794 -15.39 -3.24 39.21
C TYR A 794 -16.72 -3.62 39.85
N ARG A 795 -17.03 -4.92 39.93
CA ARG A 795 -18.22 -5.43 40.63
C ARG A 795 -18.19 -5.05 42.11
N LYS A 796 -17.05 -5.25 42.77
CA LYS A 796 -16.83 -4.83 44.16
C LYS A 796 -16.99 -3.31 44.35
N LEU A 797 -16.39 -2.50 43.48
CA LEU A 797 -16.50 -1.05 43.52
C LEU A 797 -17.97 -0.58 43.36
N CYS A 798 -18.70 -1.15 42.40
CA CYS A 798 -20.11 -0.83 42.18
C CYS A 798 -20.98 -1.27 43.37
N ALA A 799 -20.74 -2.45 43.94
CA ALA A 799 -21.45 -2.93 45.12
C ALA A 799 -21.21 -2.02 46.34
N LEU A 800 -19.98 -1.52 46.54
CA LEU A 800 -19.68 -0.56 47.61
C LEU A 800 -20.43 0.77 47.40
N ALA A 801 -20.41 1.32 46.18
CA ALA A 801 -21.13 2.56 45.87
C ALA A 801 -22.64 2.41 46.03
N LEU A 802 -23.22 1.30 45.57
CA LEU A 802 -24.62 0.96 45.77
C LEU A 802 -24.96 0.87 47.27
N THR A 803 -24.08 0.26 48.08
CA THR A 803 -24.24 0.20 49.53
C THR A 803 -24.18 1.59 50.18
N GLU A 804 -23.30 2.46 49.69
CA GLU A 804 -23.18 3.85 50.16
C GLU A 804 -24.43 4.68 49.83
N LEU A 805 -25.09 4.41 48.70
CA LEU A 805 -26.40 4.99 48.37
C LEU A 805 -27.51 4.47 49.29
N LEU A 806 -27.50 3.17 49.62
CA LEU A 806 -28.43 2.57 50.57
C LEU A 806 -28.26 3.17 51.98
N ALA A 807 -27.03 3.38 52.44
CA ALA A 807 -26.72 3.93 53.76
C ALA A 807 -27.28 5.36 53.97
N SER A 808 -27.46 6.12 52.89
CA SER A 808 -28.11 7.44 52.91
C SER A 808 -29.62 7.42 52.67
N GLY A 809 -30.19 6.27 52.30
CA GLY A 809 -31.56 6.15 51.85
C GLY A 809 -32.60 6.26 52.97
N GLY A 810 -33.63 7.09 52.75
CA GLY A 810 -34.88 7.01 53.50
C GLY A 810 -35.74 5.81 53.10
N ALA A 811 -37.03 5.83 53.43
CA ALA A 811 -37.98 4.74 53.11
C ALA A 811 -38.07 4.38 51.61
N GLU A 812 -37.58 5.27 50.73
CA GLU A 812 -37.54 5.11 49.26
C GLU A 812 -36.62 3.97 48.79
N MET A 813 -35.60 3.59 49.57
CA MET A 813 -34.67 2.51 49.19
C MET A 813 -35.14 1.11 49.62
N LEU A 814 -36.20 1.03 50.45
CA LEU A 814 -36.74 -0.24 50.98
C LEU A 814 -37.18 -1.24 49.88
N PRO A 815 -37.86 -0.81 48.79
CA PRO A 815 -38.26 -1.72 47.71
C PRO A 815 -37.09 -2.39 46.98
N TRP A 816 -35.91 -1.76 47.02
CA TRP A 816 -34.71 -2.23 46.34
C TRP A 816 -33.88 -3.22 47.16
N PHE A 817 -34.21 -3.42 48.45
CA PHE A 817 -33.40 -4.24 49.37
C PHE A 817 -33.10 -5.65 48.83
N GLY A 818 -34.07 -6.30 48.17
CA GLY A 818 -33.85 -7.60 47.53
C GLY A 818 -32.74 -7.59 46.48
N HIS A 819 -32.68 -6.55 45.65
CA HIS A 819 -31.63 -6.40 44.63
C HIS A 819 -30.25 -6.17 45.25
N PHE A 820 -30.17 -5.38 46.33
CA PHE A 820 -28.92 -5.22 47.11
C PHE A 820 -28.43 -6.55 47.68
N THR A 821 -29.33 -7.36 48.26
CA THR A 821 -28.93 -8.66 48.82
C THR A 821 -28.41 -9.62 47.75
N LEU A 822 -28.96 -9.59 46.54
CA LEU A 822 -28.48 -10.38 45.41
C LEU A 822 -27.06 -9.95 45.01
N VAL A 823 -26.85 -8.64 44.80
CA VAL A 823 -25.53 -8.08 44.48
C VAL A 823 -24.49 -8.40 45.56
N TRP A 824 -24.83 -8.24 46.84
CA TRP A 824 -23.91 -8.57 47.93
C TRP A 824 -23.57 -10.05 47.97
N THR A 825 -24.56 -10.93 47.82
CA THR A 825 -24.34 -12.38 47.84
C THR A 825 -23.41 -12.77 46.69
N ASP A 826 -23.70 -12.29 45.49
CA ASP A 826 -22.92 -12.58 44.28
C ASP A 826 -21.45 -12.12 44.43
N VAL A 827 -21.23 -10.85 44.78
CA VAL A 827 -19.88 -10.30 45.00
C VAL A 827 -19.15 -10.95 46.17
N LEU A 828 -19.83 -11.29 47.27
CA LEU A 828 -19.21 -11.99 48.40
C LEU A 828 -18.78 -13.40 48.02
N THR A 829 -19.57 -14.13 47.24
CA THR A 829 -19.19 -15.47 46.75
C THR A 829 -17.97 -15.43 45.83
N GLU A 830 -17.85 -14.40 44.98
CA GLU A 830 -16.69 -14.17 44.12
C GLU A 830 -15.41 -13.80 44.90
N ILE A 831 -15.53 -12.99 45.95
CA ILE A 831 -14.37 -12.61 46.78
C ILE A 831 -13.88 -13.82 47.58
N GLN A 832 -14.80 -14.63 48.12
CA GLN A 832 -14.45 -15.84 48.87
C GLN A 832 -13.78 -16.92 48.01
N SER A 833 -14.16 -17.04 46.74
CA SER A 833 -13.49 -17.95 45.80
C SER A 833 -12.09 -17.47 45.41
N ALA A 834 -11.90 -16.15 45.22
CA ALA A 834 -10.60 -15.55 44.92
C ALA A 834 -9.60 -15.64 46.11
N ASP A 835 -10.06 -15.41 47.34
CA ASP A 835 -9.25 -15.61 48.54
C ASP A 835 -8.86 -17.09 48.71
N GLY A 836 -9.73 -18.03 48.32
CA GLY A 836 -9.43 -19.47 48.32
C GLY A 836 -8.27 -19.87 47.39
N ASP A 837 -8.19 -19.25 46.21
CA ASP A 837 -7.07 -19.42 45.27
C ASP A 837 -5.80 -18.69 45.74
N GLU A 838 -5.93 -17.53 46.41
CA GLU A 838 -4.80 -16.86 47.06
C GLU A 838 -4.25 -17.65 48.26
N TYR A 839 -5.08 -18.37 49.03
CA TYR A 839 -4.59 -19.25 50.10
C TYR A 839 -3.80 -20.45 49.56
N ALA A 840 -4.09 -20.92 48.34
CA ALA A 840 -3.26 -21.91 47.66
C ALA A 840 -1.91 -21.31 47.20
N ALA A 841 -1.89 -20.06 46.77
CA ALA A 841 -0.68 -19.34 46.32
C ALA A 841 0.18 -18.76 47.48
N GLN A 842 -0.43 -18.37 48.60
CA GLN A 842 0.24 -17.73 49.75
C GLN A 842 0.99 -18.71 50.66
N SER A 843 0.98 -20.01 50.38
CA SER A 843 1.91 -20.96 51.01
C SER A 843 3.39 -20.73 50.64
N THR A 844 3.70 -19.78 49.74
CA THR A 844 5.09 -19.51 49.33
C THR A 844 5.64 -18.10 49.58
N LYS A 845 4.86 -17.08 49.97
CA LYS A 845 5.45 -15.76 50.32
C LYS A 845 4.66 -15.03 51.41
N GLY A 846 5.24 -14.94 52.60
CA GLY A 846 4.71 -14.17 53.70
C GLY A 846 4.96 -12.67 53.56
N ARG A 847 3.90 -11.87 53.66
CA ARG A 847 3.86 -10.57 54.36
C ARG A 847 2.42 -10.07 54.43
N ALA A 848 1.90 -9.99 55.65
CA ALA A 848 0.58 -9.44 55.93
C ALA A 848 0.60 -7.90 55.90
N CYS A 849 -0.42 -7.30 55.29
CA CYS A 849 -0.80 -5.91 55.55
C CYS A 849 -2.30 -5.86 55.86
N SER A 850 -2.59 -5.53 57.12
CA SER A 850 -3.92 -5.39 57.68
C SER A 850 -4.51 -4.02 57.36
N LEU A 851 -5.62 -3.97 56.63
CA LEU A 851 -6.52 -2.81 56.59
C LEU A 851 -7.94 -3.30 56.86
N THR A 852 -8.48 -2.84 57.98
CA THR A 852 -9.82 -3.11 58.48
C THR A 852 -10.88 -2.49 57.57
N SER A 853 -11.66 -3.33 56.88
CA SER A 853 -12.82 -2.93 56.07
C SER A 853 -14.09 -2.78 56.94
N PRO A 854 -14.96 -1.78 56.67
CA PRO A 854 -16.23 -1.56 57.40
C PRO A 854 -17.27 -2.69 57.28
N LEU A 855 -17.06 -3.64 56.36
CA LEU A 855 -17.98 -4.78 56.15
C LEU A 855 -17.99 -5.82 57.28
N ARG A 856 -17.10 -5.71 58.27
CA ARG A 856 -17.13 -6.57 59.47
C ARG A 856 -18.20 -6.21 60.49
N LEU A 857 -18.97 -5.13 60.30
CA LEU A 857 -20.03 -4.70 61.22
C LEU A 857 -21.43 -5.25 60.90
N LEU A 858 -21.55 -6.15 59.92
CA LEU A 858 -22.80 -6.86 59.58
C LEU A 858 -22.70 -8.39 59.67
N LEU A 859 -21.65 -8.90 60.32
CA LEU A 859 -21.58 -10.23 60.95
C LEU A 859 -21.57 -10.02 62.47
#